data_AF-A0AA36GCN4-F1
#
_entry.id   AF-A0AA36GCN4-F1
#
_cell.length_a   1.000
_cell.length_b   1.000
_cell.length_c   1.000
_cell.angle_alpha   90.00
_cell.angle_beta   90.00
_cell.angle_gamma   90.00
#
_symmetry.space_group_name_H-M   'P 1'
#
loop_
_entity.id
_entity.type
_entity.pdbx_description
1 polymer ?
#
loop_
_entity_poly.entity_id
_entity_poly.type
_entity_poly.pdbx_seq_one_letter_code
_entity_poly.pdbx_strand_id
1 'polypeptide(L)'
;MAPGKLWIVFCIGLWAMCRPKPMPAKAPATTSPWGSDGGPVFEMEIDVSLLNKKNVNPDTEKNGNVNPDNEKNANVNPDNEKNANVNPDNEKNANVNPDTEKNGNVNPDNEKNGNVNPDNEKNANVNPDTEKNGNVNPDNEKNANVNPDNEKNGNVNPDTEKNGNVNPDNEKNANVNPDTEKNANVNPDTEKNGNVNPDNEKNGNVNPDTEKNGNVNPDTEKNANVNPDTEKNGNVNPDNEKNGNVNPDNEKNANVNPDNEKNGNVNPDNEKNGNVNPDNEKNGNVNPDTEKNGNVNPDNEKNGNVNPDTEKNGNVNPDNEKNGNVNPDNEKNGNVNPDTEKNGNVNPDNEKNGNVNPDNEKNGNVNPDTEKNGNVNPDTEKNGNVNPDNEKNGNVNPDTEKNGNVNPDTEKNGNVNPDTEKNGNVNPDNEKNANVNPDTEKNGNVNPDNEKNGNVNPDTEKNGNVNPDTEKNGNVNPDTEKNGNVNPDTEKNGNVNPDNEKNANVNPDTEKNGNVNPDNEKNGNVNPDTEKNGNVNPDNEKNANVNPDTEKNGNVNPDNEKNGNVNPDTEKNGNVNPDNEKNGNVNPDTEKNGNVNPDNEKNANVNPDNEKNGNVNPDNEKNANVNPDTEKNANVNPDTEKNEKGSELDQDVQRTSKGSAGGRPGNWLVLTVLFLQVLWYL
;
A
#
# COMPACT_ATOMS: atom_id res chain seq x y z
N MET A 1 -67.92 -17.89 39.40
CA MET A 1 -69.36 -17.74 39.69
C MET A 1 -70.18 -18.03 38.43
N ALA A 2 -71.49 -18.16 38.55
CA ALA A 2 -72.40 -18.79 37.58
C ALA A 2 -72.72 -17.91 36.33
N PRO A 3 -73.40 -18.47 35.29
CA PRO A 3 -73.48 -17.89 33.93
C PRO A 3 -74.78 -17.13 33.64
N GLY A 4 -74.92 -16.57 32.43
CA GLY A 4 -76.15 -16.00 31.89
C GLY A 4 -76.66 -16.72 30.63
N LYS A 5 -77.94 -17.12 30.62
CA LYS A 5 -78.64 -17.77 29.49
C LYS A 5 -79.84 -16.94 29.01
N LEU A 6 -80.25 -17.19 27.76
CA LEU A 6 -81.64 -17.23 27.23
C LEU A 6 -82.50 -15.95 27.15
N TRP A 7 -83.13 -15.75 25.98
CA TRP A 7 -84.57 -15.52 25.70
C TRP A 7 -84.78 -15.90 24.20
N ILE A 8 -85.67 -16.78 23.71
CA ILE A 8 -87.15 -16.93 23.78
C ILE A 8 -87.90 -15.96 22.82
N VAL A 9 -88.92 -16.30 21.98
CA VAL A 9 -89.41 -17.55 21.31
C VAL A 9 -90.63 -17.25 20.35
N PHE A 10 -91.01 -18.13 19.39
CA PHE A 10 -92.36 -18.31 18.73
C PHE A 10 -92.90 -17.30 17.66
N CYS A 11 -93.81 -17.60 16.69
CA CYS A 11 -94.52 -18.83 16.21
C CYS A 11 -95.26 -18.65 14.82
N ILE A 12 -96.13 -19.63 14.44
CA ILE A 12 -97.21 -19.70 13.39
C ILE A 12 -96.78 -20.13 11.95
N GLY A 13 -97.43 -21.05 11.19
CA GLY A 13 -98.49 -22.05 11.48
C GLY A 13 -99.29 -22.58 10.23
N LEU A 14 -99.74 -23.87 10.23
CA LEU A 14 -100.85 -24.52 9.45
C LEU A 14 -100.78 -24.62 7.87
N TRP A 15 -101.43 -25.55 7.11
CA TRP A 15 -102.12 -26.88 7.32
C TRP A 15 -102.49 -27.56 5.95
N ALA A 16 -102.50 -28.91 5.84
CA ALA A 16 -103.30 -29.83 4.94
C ALA A 16 -103.42 -29.60 3.39
N MET A 17 -103.81 -30.53 2.47
CA MET A 17 -103.98 -32.00 2.34
C MET A 17 -104.21 -32.36 0.84
N CYS A 18 -103.73 -33.52 0.32
CA CYS A 18 -104.48 -34.49 -0.55
C CYS A 18 -103.63 -35.63 -1.17
N ARG A 19 -104.27 -36.75 -1.54
CA ARG A 19 -103.77 -38.02 -2.16
C ARG A 19 -104.58 -38.29 -3.47
N PRO A 20 -104.41 -39.37 -4.31
CA PRO A 20 -103.74 -40.68 -4.10
C PRO A 20 -102.98 -41.37 -5.30
N LYS A 21 -102.54 -42.62 -4.99
CA LYS A 21 -101.86 -43.75 -5.71
C LYS A 21 -102.61 -44.35 -6.96
N PRO A 22 -102.08 -45.33 -7.78
CA PRO A 22 -101.31 -46.54 -7.38
C PRO A 22 -100.27 -47.25 -8.32
N MET A 23 -99.70 -48.33 -7.74
CA MET A 23 -98.73 -49.39 -8.17
C MET A 23 -99.40 -50.57 -8.94
N PRO A 24 -98.77 -51.76 -9.27
CA PRO A 24 -97.50 -52.43 -8.84
C PRO A 24 -96.61 -52.95 -10.03
N ALA A 25 -95.62 -53.87 -9.96
CA ALA A 25 -95.10 -54.88 -8.99
C ALA A 25 -93.55 -55.10 -9.21
N LYS A 26 -92.78 -56.13 -8.76
CA LYS A 26 -93.00 -57.42 -8.04
C LYS A 26 -91.74 -57.84 -7.20
N ALA A 27 -91.32 -59.12 -7.21
CA ALA A 27 -90.22 -59.79 -6.45
C ALA A 27 -89.85 -61.14 -7.14
N PRO A 28 -88.83 -61.98 -6.75
CA PRO A 28 -88.11 -62.07 -5.45
C PRO A 28 -86.56 -62.34 -5.51
N ALA A 29 -85.95 -62.76 -4.38
CA ALA A 29 -84.51 -62.79 -4.05
C ALA A 29 -83.95 -64.17 -3.62
N THR A 30 -82.62 -64.31 -3.40
CA THR A 30 -81.99 -65.41 -2.61
C THR A 30 -80.59 -65.10 -1.99
N THR A 31 -80.50 -65.25 -0.65
CA THR A 31 -79.42 -65.88 0.21
C THR A 31 -77.94 -65.42 0.28
N SER A 32 -77.46 -65.25 1.53
CA SER A 32 -76.05 -65.13 2.04
C SER A 32 -75.41 -66.49 2.39
N PRO A 33 -74.10 -66.61 2.81
CA PRO A 33 -73.72 -66.54 4.25
C PRO A 33 -72.24 -66.17 4.66
N TRP A 34 -72.03 -65.66 5.90
CA TRP A 34 -70.94 -65.86 6.93
C TRP A 34 -69.43 -65.91 6.52
N GLY A 35 -68.39 -65.48 7.29
CA GLY A 35 -68.23 -64.83 8.62
C GLY A 35 -66.75 -64.84 9.12
N SER A 36 -66.35 -63.87 9.98
CA SER A 36 -65.19 -63.83 10.94
C SER A 36 -63.76 -64.31 10.58
N ASP A 37 -62.74 -63.42 10.63
CA ASP A 37 -61.71 -63.34 11.71
C ASP A 37 -60.48 -62.43 11.38
N GLY A 38 -59.63 -62.20 12.39
CA GLY A 38 -58.49 -61.27 12.51
C GLY A 38 -57.63 -60.95 11.27
N GLY A 39 -57.31 -59.67 11.10
CA GLY A 39 -56.74 -59.12 9.88
C GLY A 39 -55.21 -59.13 9.74
N PRO A 40 -54.72 -58.76 8.54
CA PRO A 40 -53.34 -58.36 8.28
C PRO A 40 -53.17 -56.83 8.41
N VAL A 41 -51.91 -56.37 8.38
CA VAL A 41 -51.60 -54.96 8.08
C VAL A 41 -51.96 -54.71 6.62
N PHE A 42 -52.86 -53.76 6.35
CA PHE A 42 -53.18 -53.36 4.98
C PHE A 42 -52.16 -52.33 4.51
N GLU A 43 -51.27 -52.72 3.59
CA GLU A 43 -50.70 -51.78 2.64
C GLU A 43 -51.77 -51.50 1.58
N MET A 44 -52.11 -50.23 1.37
CA MET A 44 -53.14 -49.82 0.41
C MET A 44 -52.45 -49.26 -0.84
N GLU A 45 -52.33 -50.08 -1.87
CA GLU A 45 -52.01 -49.61 -3.22
C GLU A 45 -53.30 -49.15 -3.91
N ILE A 46 -53.35 -47.89 -4.35
CA ILE A 46 -54.51 -47.29 -4.99
C ILE A 46 -54.18 -46.99 -6.47
N ASP A 47 -54.42 -47.97 -7.34
CA ASP A 47 -54.36 -47.82 -8.79
C ASP A 47 -55.70 -47.26 -9.30
N VAL A 48 -55.69 -46.03 -9.85
CA VAL A 48 -56.88 -45.34 -10.35
C VAL A 48 -56.74 -44.96 -11.82
N SER A 49 -56.86 -45.93 -12.71
CA SER A 49 -57.02 -45.67 -14.15
C SER A 49 -58.43 -45.13 -14.51
N LEU A 50 -58.51 -44.30 -15.58
CA LEU A 50 -59.69 -43.68 -16.24
C LEU A 50 -59.97 -42.18 -16.00
N LEU A 51 -60.56 -41.55 -17.04
CA LEU A 51 -60.59 -40.11 -17.30
C LEU A 51 -61.55 -39.27 -16.44
N ASN A 52 -61.00 -38.21 -15.82
CA ASN A 52 -61.48 -36.81 -15.77
C ASN A 52 -60.97 -36.15 -14.48
N LYS A 53 -60.17 -35.07 -14.59
CA LYS A 53 -59.71 -34.18 -13.49
C LYS A 53 -59.82 -34.79 -12.09
N LYS A 54 -58.92 -35.72 -11.75
CA LYS A 54 -58.95 -36.35 -10.43
C LYS A 54 -58.39 -35.39 -9.39
N ASN A 55 -59.18 -35.16 -8.35
CA ASN A 55 -58.67 -34.75 -7.06
C ASN A 55 -58.43 -36.05 -6.27
N VAL A 56 -57.19 -36.51 -6.21
CA VAL A 56 -56.80 -37.75 -5.53
C VAL A 56 -56.42 -37.39 -4.11
N ASN A 57 -57.37 -37.55 -3.19
CA ASN A 57 -57.12 -37.49 -1.74
C ASN A 57 -57.56 -38.81 -1.08
N PRO A 58 -56.62 -39.74 -0.87
CA PRO A 58 -56.79 -40.89 0.00
C PRO A 58 -56.26 -40.61 1.41
N ASP A 59 -57.16 -40.45 2.37
CA ASP A 59 -56.82 -40.42 3.80
C ASP A 59 -56.40 -41.83 4.26
N THR A 60 -55.21 -42.03 4.87
CA THR A 60 -54.84 -43.35 5.44
C THR A 60 -54.18 -43.29 6.83
N GLU A 61 -54.69 -44.09 7.78
CA GLU A 61 -54.15 -44.19 9.14
C GLU A 61 -52.69 -44.72 9.20
N LYS A 62 -52.21 -45.41 8.15
CA LYS A 62 -50.82 -45.91 8.01
C LYS A 62 -50.44 -46.13 6.55
N ASN A 63 -49.22 -45.72 6.20
CA ASN A 63 -48.44 -46.11 5.02
C ASN A 63 -49.23 -46.21 3.69
N GLY A 64 -49.45 -45.08 3.02
CA GLY A 64 -50.05 -45.03 1.69
C GLY A 64 -49.01 -44.91 0.56
N ASN A 65 -49.21 -45.69 -0.51
CA ASN A 65 -48.51 -45.50 -1.79
C ASN A 65 -49.51 -44.98 -2.83
N VAL A 66 -49.24 -43.80 -3.39
CA VAL A 66 -50.17 -43.04 -4.22
C VAL A 66 -49.51 -42.76 -5.57
N ASN A 67 -49.81 -43.62 -6.54
CA ASN A 67 -49.32 -43.51 -7.93
C ASN A 67 -50.50 -43.42 -8.92
N PRO A 68 -51.10 -42.22 -9.10
CA PRO A 68 -52.15 -41.99 -10.08
C PRO A 68 -51.57 -41.46 -11.41
N ASP A 69 -51.64 -42.30 -12.44
CA ASP A 69 -51.46 -41.93 -13.87
C ASP A 69 -52.63 -41.04 -14.35
N ASN A 70 -52.33 -39.85 -14.92
CA ASN A 70 -53.31 -38.96 -15.53
C ASN A 70 -52.83 -38.23 -16.80
N GLU A 71 -53.45 -38.54 -17.95
CA GLU A 71 -53.31 -37.80 -19.23
C GLU A 71 -53.53 -36.26 -19.15
N LYS A 72 -54.18 -35.74 -18.10
CA LYS A 72 -54.62 -34.33 -17.96
C LYS A 72 -54.74 -33.93 -16.49
N ASN A 73 -54.61 -32.62 -16.24
CA ASN A 73 -54.64 -31.92 -14.94
C ASN A 73 -55.08 -32.76 -13.74
N ALA A 74 -54.10 -33.11 -12.90
CA ALA A 74 -54.29 -33.82 -11.64
C ALA A 74 -54.05 -32.90 -10.43
N ASN A 75 -54.74 -33.19 -9.33
CA ASN A 75 -54.39 -32.65 -8.02
C ASN A 75 -54.30 -33.83 -7.04
N VAL A 76 -53.13 -34.06 -6.47
CA VAL A 76 -52.80 -35.24 -5.66
C VAL A 76 -52.40 -34.74 -4.27
N ASN A 77 -53.27 -34.93 -3.29
CA ASN A 77 -53.09 -34.46 -1.91
C ASN A 77 -53.58 -35.59 -0.99
N PRO A 78 -52.73 -36.57 -0.67
CA PRO A 78 -52.99 -37.59 0.35
C PRO A 78 -52.59 -37.12 1.76
N ASP A 79 -53.38 -37.50 2.76
CA ASP A 79 -53.16 -37.27 4.19
C ASP A 79 -52.79 -38.60 4.88
N ASN A 80 -51.56 -38.69 5.41
CA ASN A 80 -50.99 -39.93 5.96
C ASN A 80 -50.23 -39.72 7.29
N GLU A 81 -50.68 -40.35 8.39
CA GLU A 81 -50.05 -40.27 9.73
C GLU A 81 -48.54 -40.64 9.82
N LYS A 82 -47.91 -41.25 8.79
CA LYS A 82 -46.53 -41.77 8.92
C LYS A 82 -45.70 -41.66 7.65
N ASN A 83 -46.03 -42.49 6.67
CA ASN A 83 -45.25 -42.61 5.45
C ASN A 83 -46.18 -42.39 4.26
N ALA A 84 -45.81 -41.49 3.35
CA ALA A 84 -46.40 -41.40 2.03
C ALA A 84 -45.31 -41.58 0.97
N ASN A 85 -45.60 -42.40 -0.03
CA ASN A 85 -44.86 -42.38 -1.29
C ASN A 85 -45.82 -41.91 -2.37
N VAL A 86 -45.51 -40.78 -3.01
CA VAL A 86 -46.40 -40.07 -3.93
C VAL A 86 -45.67 -39.85 -5.24
N ASN A 87 -46.00 -40.68 -6.23
CA ASN A 87 -45.38 -40.68 -7.55
C ASN A 87 -46.47 -40.70 -8.63
N PRO A 88 -47.09 -39.56 -8.94
CA PRO A 88 -48.04 -39.43 -10.04
C PRO A 88 -47.32 -39.10 -11.36
N ASP A 89 -47.68 -39.81 -12.41
CA ASP A 89 -47.27 -39.57 -13.81
C ASP A 89 -48.34 -38.71 -14.51
N ASN A 90 -47.96 -37.54 -15.07
CA ASN A 90 -48.92 -36.62 -15.70
C ASN A 90 -48.39 -35.91 -16.96
N GLU A 91 -49.04 -36.12 -18.12
CA GLU A 91 -48.73 -35.38 -19.37
C GLU A 91 -48.85 -33.82 -19.25
N LYS A 92 -49.50 -33.29 -18.20
CA LYS A 92 -49.90 -31.88 -18.04
C LYS A 92 -50.10 -31.51 -16.57
N ASN A 93 -49.88 -30.23 -16.24
CA ASN A 93 -50.34 -29.51 -15.03
C ASN A 93 -50.74 -30.39 -13.83
N ALA A 94 -49.77 -30.83 -13.03
CA ALA A 94 -50.05 -31.48 -11.75
C ALA A 94 -49.78 -30.54 -10.57
N ASN A 95 -50.66 -30.60 -9.57
CA ASN A 95 -50.39 -30.12 -8.24
C ASN A 95 -50.25 -31.34 -7.32
N VAL A 96 -49.16 -31.42 -6.55
CA VAL A 96 -48.83 -32.56 -5.69
C VAL A 96 -48.49 -32.03 -4.30
N ASN A 97 -49.46 -32.16 -3.38
CA ASN A 97 -49.41 -31.57 -2.05
C ASN A 97 -49.81 -32.60 -0.97
N PRO A 98 -48.98 -33.62 -0.68
CA PRO A 98 -49.21 -34.56 0.42
C PRO A 98 -48.87 -33.96 1.79
N ASP A 99 -49.56 -34.45 2.83
CA ASP A 99 -49.38 -34.08 4.24
C ASP A 99 -48.94 -35.34 5.04
N THR A 100 -47.80 -35.29 5.76
CA THR A 100 -47.33 -36.44 6.57
C THR A 100 -46.61 -36.09 7.89
N GLU A 101 -46.94 -36.80 8.99
CA GLU A 101 -46.24 -36.59 10.28
C GLU A 101 -44.78 -37.09 10.30
N LYS A 102 -44.25 -37.80 9.28
CA LYS A 102 -42.87 -38.34 9.36
C LYS A 102 -42.08 -38.37 8.06
N ASN A 103 -42.50 -39.18 7.09
CA ASN A 103 -41.68 -39.51 5.92
C ASN A 103 -42.50 -39.35 4.63
N GLY A 104 -42.32 -38.23 3.94
CA GLY A 104 -42.81 -38.04 2.57
C GLY A 104 -41.72 -38.37 1.56
N ASN A 105 -42.02 -39.22 0.57
CA ASN A 105 -41.26 -39.29 -0.67
C ASN A 105 -42.18 -38.87 -1.82
N VAL A 106 -41.79 -37.83 -2.55
CA VAL A 106 -42.64 -37.14 -3.53
C VAL A 106 -41.84 -36.98 -4.82
N ASN A 107 -42.15 -37.82 -5.81
CA ASN A 107 -41.46 -37.86 -7.09
C ASN A 107 -42.50 -37.95 -8.22
N PRO A 108 -43.11 -36.82 -8.60
CA PRO A 108 -44.02 -36.73 -9.74
C PRO A 108 -43.29 -36.43 -11.05
N ASP A 109 -43.69 -37.11 -12.12
CA ASP A 109 -43.22 -36.89 -13.50
C ASP A 109 -44.23 -36.00 -14.26
N ASN A 110 -43.77 -34.90 -14.89
CA ASN A 110 -44.64 -33.91 -15.53
C ASN A 110 -44.06 -33.25 -16.81
N GLU A 111 -44.58 -33.57 -18.00
CA GLU A 111 -44.13 -32.98 -19.29
C GLU A 111 -44.19 -31.43 -19.43
N LYS A 112 -44.78 -30.69 -18.46
CA LYS A 112 -45.02 -29.22 -18.61
C LYS A 112 -44.92 -28.43 -17.32
N ASN A 113 -45.90 -28.59 -16.44
CA ASN A 113 -46.05 -27.73 -15.27
C ASN A 113 -46.27 -28.64 -14.07
N GLY A 114 -45.30 -28.70 -13.16
CA GLY A 114 -45.43 -29.40 -11.88
C GLY A 114 -45.37 -28.38 -10.74
N ASN A 115 -46.36 -28.39 -9.85
CA ASN A 115 -46.28 -27.68 -8.57
C ASN A 115 -46.29 -28.69 -7.43
N VAL A 116 -45.20 -28.75 -6.68
CA VAL A 116 -44.96 -29.77 -5.66
C VAL A 116 -44.73 -29.08 -4.32
N ASN A 117 -45.73 -29.18 -3.43
CA ASN A 117 -45.72 -28.53 -2.13
C ASN A 117 -46.22 -29.52 -1.07
N PRO A 118 -45.37 -30.47 -0.64
CA PRO A 118 -45.67 -31.39 0.44
C PRO A 118 -45.37 -30.73 1.80
N ASP A 119 -46.17 -31.09 2.81
CA ASP A 119 -46.04 -30.65 4.21
C ASP A 119 -45.59 -31.86 5.06
N ASN A 120 -44.46 -31.78 5.77
CA ASN A 120 -43.91 -32.91 6.52
C ASN A 120 -43.16 -32.56 7.83
N GLU A 121 -43.54 -33.16 8.96
CA GLU A 121 -42.89 -32.85 10.26
C GLU A 121 -41.41 -33.31 10.41
N LYS A 122 -40.85 -34.22 9.58
CA LYS A 122 -39.54 -34.85 9.91
C LYS A 122 -38.57 -35.19 8.81
N ASN A 123 -39.04 -35.75 7.70
CA ASN A 123 -38.20 -36.12 6.56
C ASN A 123 -39.03 -35.99 5.29
N ALA A 124 -38.57 -35.19 4.34
CA ALA A 124 -39.07 -35.22 2.97
C ALA A 124 -37.94 -35.51 1.98
N ASN A 125 -38.26 -36.30 0.96
CA ASN A 125 -37.46 -36.43 -0.25
C ASN A 125 -38.34 -36.03 -1.43
N VAL A 126 -38.02 -34.91 -2.09
CA VAL A 126 -38.88 -34.22 -3.06
C VAL A 126 -38.12 -34.08 -4.37
N ASN A 127 -38.35 -35.04 -5.27
CA ASN A 127 -37.58 -35.20 -6.49
C ASN A 127 -38.50 -35.27 -7.73
N PRO A 128 -39.18 -34.17 -8.12
CA PRO A 128 -40.00 -34.13 -9.33
C PRO A 128 -39.17 -33.94 -10.60
N ASP A 129 -39.67 -34.48 -11.71
CA ASP A 129 -39.14 -34.29 -13.07
C ASP A 129 -40.11 -33.40 -13.86
N THR A 130 -39.63 -32.30 -14.47
CA THR A 130 -40.47 -31.44 -15.34
C THR A 130 -39.78 -30.86 -16.59
N GLU A 131 -40.32 -31.11 -17.80
CA GLU A 131 -39.73 -30.56 -19.05
C GLU A 131 -39.80 -29.02 -19.20
N LYS A 132 -40.52 -28.26 -18.36
CA LYS A 132 -40.70 -26.80 -18.60
C LYS A 132 -40.72 -25.92 -17.37
N ASN A 133 -41.70 -26.08 -16.50
CA ASN A 133 -41.93 -25.20 -15.36
C ASN A 133 -42.18 -26.04 -14.10
N GLY A 134 -41.11 -26.29 -13.34
CA GLY A 134 -41.19 -26.86 -12.01
C GLY A 134 -41.28 -25.76 -10.97
N ASN A 135 -42.22 -25.90 -10.02
CA ASN A 135 -42.24 -25.09 -8.80
C ASN A 135 -42.32 -26.04 -7.60
N VAL A 136 -41.28 -26.02 -6.76
CA VAL A 136 -41.06 -26.99 -5.70
C VAL A 136 -40.86 -26.24 -4.40
N ASN A 137 -41.84 -26.31 -3.51
CA ASN A 137 -41.89 -25.59 -2.24
C ASN A 137 -42.44 -26.54 -1.17
N PRO A 138 -41.64 -27.48 -0.64
CA PRO A 138 -42.01 -28.26 0.52
C PRO A 138 -41.86 -27.45 1.81
N ASP A 139 -42.79 -27.68 2.74
CA ASP A 139 -42.76 -27.16 4.12
C ASP A 139 -42.39 -28.32 5.05
N ASN A 140 -41.32 -28.15 5.85
CA ASN A 140 -40.64 -29.28 6.46
C ASN A 140 -40.00 -28.94 7.82
N GLU A 141 -40.61 -29.31 8.96
CA GLU A 141 -39.99 -28.97 10.26
C GLU A 141 -38.55 -29.52 10.38
N LYS A 142 -38.22 -30.64 9.70
CA LYS A 142 -36.88 -31.27 9.72
C LYS A 142 -36.61 -31.99 8.40
N ASN A 143 -35.32 -32.09 8.08
CA ASN A 143 -34.68 -32.86 7.01
C ASN A 143 -35.46 -32.87 5.68
N ALA A 144 -35.33 -31.83 4.86
CA ALA A 144 -35.76 -31.92 3.46
C ALA A 144 -34.56 -32.22 2.56
N ASN A 145 -34.73 -33.18 1.65
CA ASN A 145 -33.87 -33.36 0.48
C ASN A 145 -34.70 -33.04 -0.76
N VAL A 146 -34.30 -32.02 -1.52
CA VAL A 146 -35.06 -31.45 -2.62
C VAL A 146 -34.18 -31.45 -3.86
N ASN A 147 -34.45 -32.39 -4.77
CA ASN A 147 -33.68 -32.57 -6.00
C ASN A 147 -34.64 -32.72 -7.19
N PRO A 148 -35.19 -31.60 -7.69
CA PRO A 148 -35.99 -31.57 -8.90
C PRO A 148 -35.12 -31.44 -10.16
N ASP A 149 -35.54 -32.10 -11.24
CA ASP A 149 -34.95 -32.00 -12.57
C ASP A 149 -35.87 -31.12 -13.47
N ASN A 150 -35.34 -30.07 -14.09
CA ASN A 150 -36.13 -29.13 -14.91
C ASN A 150 -35.43 -28.64 -16.19
N GLU A 151 -35.93 -28.98 -17.38
CA GLU A 151 -35.29 -28.55 -18.65
C GLU A 151 -35.28 -27.01 -18.92
N LYS A 152 -36.09 -26.15 -18.25
CA LYS A 152 -36.24 -24.73 -18.69
C LYS A 152 -36.43 -23.65 -17.64
N ASN A 153 -37.29 -23.87 -16.65
CA ASN A 153 -37.56 -22.92 -15.58
C ASN A 153 -37.83 -23.75 -14.31
N GLY A 154 -36.93 -23.66 -13.34
CA GLY A 154 -37.11 -24.30 -12.02
C GLY A 154 -37.19 -23.23 -10.95
N ASN A 155 -38.24 -23.25 -10.14
CA ASN A 155 -38.33 -22.47 -8.92
C ASN A 155 -38.33 -23.45 -7.73
N VAL A 156 -37.36 -23.31 -6.83
CA VAL A 156 -37.12 -24.28 -5.76
C VAL A 156 -36.95 -23.54 -4.44
N ASN A 157 -38.04 -23.48 -3.68
CA ASN A 157 -38.16 -22.68 -2.47
C ASN A 157 -38.68 -23.53 -1.28
N PRO A 158 -37.89 -24.49 -0.76
CA PRO A 158 -38.27 -25.24 0.43
C PRO A 158 -38.10 -24.41 1.71
N ASP A 159 -38.99 -24.61 2.67
CA ASP A 159 -38.92 -24.05 4.03
C ASP A 159 -38.54 -25.20 4.98
N THR A 160 -37.46 -25.05 5.77
CA THR A 160 -37.06 -26.07 6.74
C THR A 160 -36.51 -25.55 8.06
N GLU A 161 -37.00 -26.00 9.23
CA GLU A 161 -36.33 -25.57 10.48
C GLU A 161 -34.90 -26.15 10.59
N LYS A 162 -34.64 -27.34 10.04
CA LYS A 162 -33.41 -28.13 10.30
C LYS A 162 -33.02 -29.02 9.12
N ASN A 163 -31.79 -28.88 8.67
CA ASN A 163 -31.10 -29.72 7.68
C ASN A 163 -31.78 -29.72 6.30
N GLY A 164 -31.76 -28.58 5.62
CA GLY A 164 -32.15 -28.49 4.20
C GLY A 164 -31.03 -28.94 3.27
N ASN A 165 -31.30 -29.83 2.32
CA ASN A 165 -30.41 -30.14 1.21
C ASN A 165 -31.15 -29.91 -0.11
N VAL A 166 -30.64 -29.00 -0.94
CA VAL A 166 -31.33 -28.47 -2.12
C VAL A 166 -30.37 -28.54 -3.30
N ASN A 167 -30.62 -29.47 -4.21
CA ASN A 167 -29.77 -29.74 -5.37
C ASN A 167 -30.66 -29.99 -6.60
N PRO A 168 -31.22 -28.94 -7.20
CA PRO A 168 -31.94 -29.02 -8.46
C PRO A 168 -30.99 -29.06 -9.66
N ASP A 169 -31.34 -29.87 -10.66
CA ASP A 169 -30.71 -29.89 -11.98
C ASP A 169 -31.61 -29.11 -12.95
N ASN A 170 -31.04 -28.17 -13.70
CA ASN A 170 -31.81 -27.13 -14.36
C ASN A 170 -31.13 -26.64 -15.66
N GLU A 171 -31.48 -27.17 -16.86
CA GLU A 171 -30.76 -26.73 -18.07
C GLU A 171 -30.80 -25.18 -18.26
N LYS A 172 -31.87 -24.51 -17.79
CA LYS A 172 -32.08 -23.06 -17.94
C LYS A 172 -32.86 -22.51 -16.75
N ASN A 173 -32.65 -21.23 -16.46
CA ASN A 173 -33.40 -20.36 -15.56
C ASN A 173 -33.81 -21.04 -14.23
N ALA A 174 -32.85 -21.26 -13.34
CA ALA A 174 -33.14 -21.68 -11.97
C ALA A 174 -33.31 -20.45 -11.06
N ASN A 175 -34.33 -20.48 -10.19
CA ASN A 175 -34.40 -19.64 -9.00
C ASN A 175 -34.49 -20.56 -7.79
N VAL A 176 -33.46 -20.53 -6.94
CA VAL A 176 -33.32 -21.43 -5.79
C VAL A 176 -33.23 -20.56 -4.55
N ASN A 177 -34.32 -20.53 -3.77
CA ASN A 177 -34.45 -19.71 -2.57
C ASN A 177 -35.06 -20.55 -1.44
N PRO A 178 -34.26 -21.44 -0.83
CA PRO A 178 -34.65 -22.14 0.39
C PRO A 178 -34.51 -21.25 1.62
N ASP A 179 -35.46 -21.38 2.54
CA ASP A 179 -35.41 -20.82 3.89
C ASP A 179 -35.02 -21.97 4.85
N THR A 180 -33.97 -21.79 5.67
CA THR A 180 -33.50 -22.87 6.55
C THR A 180 -32.87 -22.38 7.86
N GLU A 181 -33.52 -22.58 9.02
CA GLU A 181 -32.94 -22.07 10.28
C GLU A 181 -31.53 -22.65 10.58
N LYS A 182 -31.28 -23.93 10.24
CA LYS A 182 -30.06 -24.66 10.67
C LYS A 182 -29.60 -25.66 9.61
N ASN A 183 -28.33 -25.54 9.22
CA ASN A 183 -27.59 -26.43 8.31
C ASN A 183 -28.27 -26.53 6.93
N ALA A 184 -27.97 -25.60 6.04
CA ALA A 184 -28.37 -25.70 4.65
C ALA A 184 -27.20 -26.14 3.76
N ASN A 185 -27.49 -27.01 2.80
CA ASN A 185 -26.60 -27.31 1.68
C ASN A 185 -27.37 -27.01 0.39
N VAL A 186 -26.90 -26.04 -0.39
CA VAL A 186 -27.56 -25.55 -1.60
C VAL A 186 -26.56 -25.67 -2.75
N ASN A 187 -26.80 -26.62 -3.64
CA ASN A 187 -25.90 -27.02 -4.73
C ASN A 187 -26.71 -27.26 -6.01
N PRO A 188 -27.30 -26.22 -6.63
CA PRO A 188 -27.97 -26.34 -7.92
C PRO A 188 -26.97 -26.35 -9.07
N ASP A 189 -27.29 -27.14 -10.11
CA ASP A 189 -26.60 -27.12 -11.41
C ASP A 189 -27.48 -26.34 -12.40
N THR A 190 -26.90 -25.43 -13.20
CA THR A 190 -27.68 -24.64 -14.17
C THR A 190 -26.88 -24.18 -15.39
N GLU A 191 -27.18 -24.65 -16.61
CA GLU A 191 -26.38 -24.19 -17.77
C GLU A 191 -26.46 -22.66 -18.00
N LYS A 192 -27.62 -22.04 -17.73
CA LYS A 192 -27.92 -20.64 -18.09
C LYS A 192 -28.84 -19.96 -17.08
N ASN A 193 -28.39 -18.84 -16.54
CA ASN A 193 -29.14 -17.93 -15.66
C ASN A 193 -29.59 -18.61 -14.35
N GLY A 194 -28.64 -19.05 -13.52
CA GLY A 194 -28.93 -19.48 -12.15
C GLY A 194 -29.03 -18.28 -11.20
N ASN A 195 -30.10 -18.20 -10.41
CA ASN A 195 -30.22 -17.28 -9.28
C ASN A 195 -30.36 -18.11 -7.98
N VAL A 196 -29.43 -17.93 -7.03
CA VAL A 196 -29.32 -18.77 -5.84
C VAL A 196 -29.24 -17.88 -4.61
N ASN A 197 -30.38 -17.76 -3.92
CA ASN A 197 -30.59 -16.81 -2.83
C ASN A 197 -31.18 -17.51 -1.59
N PRO A 198 -30.44 -18.42 -0.91
CA PRO A 198 -30.91 -19.07 0.29
C PRO A 198 -30.83 -18.14 1.52
N ASP A 199 -31.83 -18.23 2.41
CA ASP A 199 -31.85 -17.56 3.71
C ASP A 199 -31.58 -18.61 4.81
N ASN A 200 -30.49 -18.45 5.57
CA ASN A 200 -30.10 -19.45 6.58
C ASN A 200 -29.69 -18.81 7.91
N GLU A 201 -30.39 -19.06 9.03
CA GLU A 201 -29.88 -18.49 10.29
C GLU A 201 -28.47 -19.02 10.62
N LYS A 202 -28.17 -20.31 10.36
CA LYS A 202 -26.95 -21.00 10.84
C LYS A 202 -26.44 -22.06 9.88
N ASN A 203 -25.15 -22.00 9.58
CA ASN A 203 -24.37 -22.99 8.82
C ASN A 203 -24.91 -23.20 7.39
N GLY A 204 -24.83 -22.18 6.53
CA GLY A 204 -25.17 -22.29 5.12
C GLY A 204 -23.96 -22.67 4.27
N ASN A 205 -24.05 -23.75 3.49
CA ASN A 205 -23.12 -24.08 2.40
C ASN A 205 -23.82 -23.87 1.06
N VAL A 206 -23.24 -23.04 0.18
CA VAL A 206 -23.87 -22.60 -1.07
C VAL A 206 -22.85 -22.71 -2.20
N ASN A 207 -22.96 -23.79 -2.99
CA ASN A 207 -21.96 -24.15 -4.01
C ASN A 207 -22.63 -24.40 -5.38
N PRO A 208 -23.33 -23.44 -5.99
CA PRO A 208 -23.98 -23.65 -7.28
C PRO A 208 -22.96 -23.74 -8.44
N ASP A 209 -23.25 -24.58 -9.43
CA ASP A 209 -22.54 -24.62 -10.71
C ASP A 209 -23.39 -23.87 -11.75
N THR A 210 -22.80 -22.97 -12.55
CA THR A 210 -23.53 -22.25 -13.60
C THR A 210 -22.65 -21.87 -14.79
N GLU A 211 -22.87 -22.43 -15.99
CA GLU A 211 -21.99 -22.07 -17.12
C GLU A 211 -22.05 -20.55 -17.45
N LYS A 212 -23.22 -19.92 -17.32
CA LYS A 212 -23.49 -18.55 -17.81
C LYS A 212 -24.46 -17.78 -16.92
N ASN A 213 -24.05 -16.59 -16.49
CA ASN A 213 -24.85 -15.61 -15.75
C ASN A 213 -25.36 -16.15 -14.39
N GLY A 214 -24.47 -16.68 -13.55
CA GLY A 214 -24.80 -17.06 -12.18
C GLY A 214 -24.91 -15.83 -11.28
N ASN A 215 -25.97 -15.74 -10.49
CA ASN A 215 -26.12 -14.78 -9.40
C ASN A 215 -26.31 -15.53 -8.08
N VAL A 216 -25.46 -15.28 -7.10
CA VAL A 216 -25.42 -16.00 -5.83
C VAL A 216 -25.44 -14.98 -4.69
N ASN A 217 -26.57 -14.90 -4.00
CA ASN A 217 -26.81 -13.94 -2.91
C ASN A 217 -27.49 -14.65 -1.73
N PRO A 218 -26.75 -15.49 -0.99
CA PRO A 218 -27.21 -16.07 0.26
C PRO A 218 -27.17 -15.05 1.40
N ASP A 219 -28.19 -15.07 2.24
CA ASP A 219 -28.22 -14.38 3.54
C ASP A 219 -27.92 -15.44 4.62
N THR A 220 -26.95 -15.21 5.50
CA THR A 220 -26.59 -16.19 6.54
C THR A 220 -26.04 -15.57 7.82
N GLU A 221 -26.76 -15.66 8.96
CA GLU A 221 -26.26 -15.03 10.19
C GLU A 221 -24.90 -15.59 10.66
N LYS A 222 -24.65 -16.90 10.49
CA LYS A 222 -23.52 -17.60 11.13
C LYS A 222 -22.94 -18.72 10.26
N ASN A 223 -21.62 -18.68 10.06
CA ASN A 223 -20.82 -19.72 9.41
C ASN A 223 -21.29 -20.03 7.98
N ALA A 224 -21.21 -19.04 7.10
CA ALA A 224 -21.48 -19.25 5.68
C ALA A 224 -20.26 -19.78 4.93
N ASN A 225 -20.48 -20.61 3.92
CA ASN A 225 -19.46 -21.07 3.00
C ASN A 225 -20.02 -21.05 1.57
N VAL A 226 -19.54 -20.12 0.76
CA VAL A 226 -20.11 -19.78 -0.55
C VAL A 226 -19.05 -20.00 -1.62
N ASN A 227 -19.16 -21.11 -2.36
CA ASN A 227 -18.17 -21.53 -3.37
C ASN A 227 -18.87 -21.89 -4.69
N PRO A 228 -19.45 -20.90 -5.40
CA PRO A 228 -20.03 -21.12 -6.71
C PRO A 228 -18.94 -21.29 -7.78
N ASP A 229 -19.20 -22.14 -8.76
CA ASP A 229 -18.44 -22.24 -10.02
C ASP A 229 -19.24 -21.50 -11.10
N THR A 230 -18.60 -20.61 -11.88
CA THR A 230 -19.26 -19.94 -13.00
C THR A 230 -18.31 -19.62 -14.15
N GLU A 231 -18.49 -20.27 -15.32
CA GLU A 231 -17.59 -19.99 -16.44
C GLU A 231 -17.63 -18.51 -16.86
N LYS A 232 -18.82 -17.88 -16.88
CA LYS A 232 -19.05 -16.56 -17.51
C LYS A 232 -20.07 -15.71 -16.76
N ASN A 233 -19.67 -14.50 -16.41
CA ASN A 233 -20.49 -13.45 -15.80
C ASN A 233 -21.09 -13.86 -14.44
N GLY A 234 -20.26 -14.32 -13.51
CA GLY A 234 -20.67 -14.62 -12.14
C GLY A 234 -20.80 -13.35 -11.28
N ASN A 235 -21.87 -13.26 -10.49
CA ASN A 235 -22.03 -12.26 -9.43
C ASN A 235 -22.26 -12.96 -8.10
N VAL A 236 -21.40 -12.70 -7.11
CA VAL A 236 -21.38 -13.39 -5.82
C VAL A 236 -21.40 -12.34 -4.71
N ASN A 237 -22.58 -12.10 -4.14
CA ASN A 237 -22.83 -11.04 -3.16
C ASN A 237 -23.52 -11.60 -1.91
N PRO A 238 -22.85 -12.46 -1.11
CA PRO A 238 -23.42 -13.01 0.13
C PRO A 238 -23.44 -11.98 1.26
N ASP A 239 -24.48 -11.99 2.08
CA ASP A 239 -24.60 -11.21 3.32
C ASP A 239 -24.39 -12.16 4.52
N ASN A 240 -23.34 -11.93 5.32
CA ASN A 240 -22.95 -12.83 6.40
C ASN A 240 -22.67 -12.07 7.71
N GLU A 241 -23.50 -12.20 8.74
CA GLU A 241 -23.16 -11.48 10.00
C GLU A 241 -21.81 -11.99 10.58
N LYS A 242 -21.53 -13.30 10.53
CA LYS A 242 -20.43 -13.93 11.29
C LYS A 242 -19.80 -15.12 10.56
N ASN A 243 -18.47 -15.07 10.39
CA ASN A 243 -17.64 -16.14 9.85
C ASN A 243 -18.06 -16.56 8.42
N GLY A 244 -18.17 -15.58 7.51
CA GLY A 244 -18.41 -15.86 6.09
C GLY A 244 -17.12 -16.27 5.37
N ASN A 245 -17.16 -17.39 4.64
CA ASN A 245 -16.12 -17.78 3.69
C ASN A 245 -16.69 -17.73 2.27
N VAL A 246 -16.01 -17.04 1.36
CA VAL A 246 -16.47 -16.82 -0.02
C VAL A 246 -15.32 -17.10 -0.99
N ASN A 247 -15.37 -18.25 -1.66
CA ASN A 247 -14.31 -18.71 -2.58
C ASN A 247 -14.94 -19.18 -3.90
N PRO A 248 -15.46 -18.26 -4.73
CA PRO A 248 -16.01 -18.59 -6.04
C PRO A 248 -14.89 -18.84 -7.06
N ASP A 249 -15.10 -19.78 -7.96
CA ASP A 249 -14.24 -20.06 -9.12
C ASP A 249 -14.91 -19.49 -10.38
N ASN A 250 -14.24 -18.63 -11.13
CA ASN A 250 -14.82 -17.99 -12.31
C ASN A 250 -13.83 -17.87 -13.47
N GLU A 251 -14.16 -18.36 -14.68
CA GLU A 251 -13.25 -18.10 -15.79
C GLU A 251 -13.24 -16.60 -16.19
N LYS A 252 -14.42 -15.95 -16.29
CA LYS A 252 -14.57 -14.67 -17.01
C LYS A 252 -15.63 -13.73 -16.41
N ASN A 253 -15.22 -12.48 -16.18
CA ASN A 253 -16.06 -11.34 -15.79
C ASN A 253 -16.82 -11.58 -14.47
N ALA A 254 -16.10 -11.80 -13.38
CA ALA A 254 -16.70 -12.00 -12.06
C ALA A 254 -16.84 -10.68 -11.29
N ASN A 255 -17.92 -10.55 -10.51
CA ASN A 255 -18.01 -9.54 -9.45
C ASN A 255 -18.30 -10.24 -8.12
N VAL A 256 -17.41 -10.05 -7.14
CA VAL A 256 -17.48 -10.70 -5.83
C VAL A 256 -17.54 -9.59 -4.77
N ASN A 257 -18.74 -9.32 -4.26
CA ASN A 257 -18.98 -8.27 -3.26
C ASN A 257 -19.74 -8.81 -2.03
N PRO A 258 -19.10 -9.65 -1.19
CA PRO A 258 -19.60 -10.02 0.13
C PRO A 258 -19.82 -8.82 1.05
N ASP A 259 -20.84 -8.89 1.90
CA ASP A 259 -20.93 -8.11 3.14
C ASP A 259 -20.65 -9.07 4.31
N ASN A 260 -19.68 -8.76 5.18
CA ASN A 260 -19.39 -9.59 6.35
C ASN A 260 -19.19 -8.73 7.61
N GLU A 261 -20.11 -8.75 8.59
CA GLU A 261 -19.85 -7.95 9.80
C GLU A 261 -18.57 -8.40 10.54
N LYS A 262 -18.30 -9.72 10.60
CA LYS A 262 -17.24 -10.32 11.44
C LYS A 262 -16.58 -11.54 10.80
N ASN A 263 -15.24 -11.50 10.72
CA ASN A 263 -14.37 -12.60 10.29
C ASN A 263 -14.68 -13.12 8.87
N GLY A 264 -14.81 -12.21 7.90
CA GLY A 264 -14.96 -12.57 6.48
C GLY A 264 -13.65 -13.07 5.88
N ASN A 265 -13.69 -14.15 5.10
CA ASN A 265 -12.59 -14.59 4.25
C ASN A 265 -13.08 -14.65 2.80
N VAL A 266 -12.40 -13.95 1.90
CA VAL A 266 -12.82 -13.77 0.50
C VAL A 266 -11.63 -14.11 -0.42
N ASN A 267 -11.66 -15.30 -1.01
CA ASN A 267 -10.57 -15.83 -1.85
C ASN A 267 -11.14 -16.35 -3.19
N PRO A 268 -11.64 -15.46 -4.07
CA PRO A 268 -12.11 -15.85 -5.39
C PRO A 268 -10.93 -16.14 -6.34
N ASP A 269 -11.08 -17.18 -7.16
CA ASP A 269 -10.20 -17.46 -8.30
C ASP A 269 -10.87 -16.91 -9.57
N ASN A 270 -10.17 -16.09 -10.35
CA ASN A 270 -10.72 -15.43 -11.53
C ASN A 270 -9.72 -15.44 -12.70
N GLU A 271 -9.92 -16.22 -13.77
CA GLU A 271 -8.92 -16.15 -14.85
C GLU A 271 -8.83 -14.75 -15.47
N LYS A 272 -9.98 -14.07 -15.68
CA LYS A 272 -10.08 -12.82 -16.47
C LYS A 272 -11.14 -11.85 -15.95
N ASN A 273 -10.74 -10.60 -15.76
CA ASN A 273 -11.61 -9.46 -15.42
C ASN A 273 -12.40 -9.69 -14.12
N GLY A 274 -11.72 -10.07 -13.03
CA GLY A 274 -12.32 -10.19 -11.70
C GLY A 274 -12.39 -8.83 -11.00
N ASN A 275 -13.55 -8.50 -10.43
CA ASN A 275 -13.72 -7.39 -9.49
C ASN A 275 -14.07 -7.95 -8.10
N VAL A 276 -13.32 -7.56 -7.08
CA VAL A 276 -13.45 -8.10 -5.71
C VAL A 276 -13.54 -6.92 -4.74
N ASN A 277 -14.75 -6.64 -4.25
CA ASN A 277 -15.03 -5.51 -3.37
C ASN A 277 -15.89 -5.95 -2.17
N PRO A 278 -15.36 -6.79 -1.25
CA PRO A 278 -16.06 -7.11 -0.02
C PRO A 278 -16.04 -5.94 0.97
N ASP A 279 -17.14 -5.77 1.69
CA ASP A 279 -17.24 -4.94 2.89
C ASP A 279 -17.04 -5.85 4.12
N ASN A 280 -16.12 -5.52 5.03
CA ASN A 280 -15.90 -6.28 6.25
C ASN A 280 -15.75 -5.37 7.48
N GLU A 281 -16.71 -5.30 8.41
CA GLU A 281 -16.52 -4.43 9.57
C GLU A 281 -15.29 -4.85 10.42
N LYS A 282 -15.01 -6.16 10.55
CA LYS A 282 -14.01 -6.71 11.49
C LYS A 282 -13.32 -7.97 10.97
N ASN A 283 -11.99 -7.96 10.97
CA ASN A 283 -11.10 -9.09 10.68
C ASN A 283 -11.35 -9.70 9.29
N GLY A 284 -11.49 -8.86 8.26
CA GLY A 284 -11.59 -9.31 6.87
C GLY A 284 -10.23 -9.81 6.34
N ASN A 285 -10.23 -10.95 5.63
CA ASN A 285 -9.10 -11.41 4.85
C ASN A 285 -9.52 -11.53 3.38
N VAL A 286 -8.79 -10.89 2.48
CA VAL A 286 -9.14 -10.78 1.05
C VAL A 286 -7.92 -11.18 0.22
N ASN A 287 -7.92 -12.39 -0.31
CA ASN A 287 -6.80 -12.97 -1.08
C ASN A 287 -7.31 -13.55 -2.41
N PRO A 288 -7.76 -12.71 -3.36
CA PRO A 288 -8.16 -13.18 -4.68
C PRO A 288 -6.93 -13.51 -5.54
N ASP A 289 -7.07 -14.54 -6.37
CA ASP A 289 -6.15 -14.82 -7.48
C ASP A 289 -6.79 -14.26 -8.77
N THR A 290 -6.01 -13.62 -9.64
CA THR A 290 -6.51 -13.15 -10.94
C THR A 290 -5.44 -13.11 -12.02
N GLU A 291 -5.52 -13.94 -13.07
CA GLU A 291 -4.47 -13.89 -14.10
C GLU A 291 -4.40 -12.51 -14.80
N LYS A 292 -5.55 -11.88 -15.09
CA LYS A 292 -5.66 -10.74 -16.01
C LYS A 292 -6.75 -9.74 -15.60
N ASN A 293 -6.33 -8.48 -15.44
CA ASN A 293 -7.20 -7.31 -15.18
C ASN A 293 -8.02 -7.46 -13.89
N GLY A 294 -7.36 -7.79 -12.78
CA GLY A 294 -8.00 -7.83 -11.46
C GLY A 294 -8.17 -6.43 -10.86
N ASN A 295 -9.33 -6.16 -10.26
CA ASN A 295 -9.55 -4.99 -9.42
C ASN A 295 -9.98 -5.44 -8.02
N VAL A 296 -9.25 -5.02 -6.99
CA VAL A 296 -9.43 -5.45 -5.60
C VAL A 296 -9.57 -4.22 -4.72
N ASN A 297 -10.80 -3.90 -4.32
CA ASN A 297 -11.11 -2.71 -3.52
C ASN A 297 -12.00 -3.09 -2.32
N PRO A 298 -11.49 -3.86 -1.35
CA PRO A 298 -12.23 -4.17 -0.12
C PRO A 298 -12.26 -2.97 0.82
N ASP A 299 -13.37 -2.80 1.53
CA ASP A 299 -13.52 -1.89 2.66
C ASP A 299 -13.39 -2.71 3.96
N ASN A 300 -12.52 -2.31 4.89
CA ASN A 300 -12.36 -2.99 6.17
C ASN A 300 -12.23 -2.00 7.34
N GLU A 301 -13.25 -1.88 8.22
CA GLU A 301 -13.08 -0.94 9.34
C GLU A 301 -11.91 -1.33 10.27
N LYS A 302 -11.69 -2.64 10.51
CA LYS A 302 -10.76 -3.13 11.55
C LYS A 302 -10.07 -4.43 11.17
N ASN A 303 -8.73 -4.42 11.25
CA ASN A 303 -7.85 -5.57 11.08
C ASN A 303 -8.02 -6.29 9.73
N GLY A 304 -8.14 -5.52 8.63
CA GLY A 304 -8.19 -6.05 7.27
C GLY A 304 -6.82 -6.59 6.83
N ASN A 305 -6.78 -7.74 6.16
CA ASN A 305 -5.60 -8.23 5.44
C ASN A 305 -5.97 -8.41 3.96
N VAL A 306 -5.20 -7.80 3.06
CA VAL A 306 -5.47 -7.76 1.62
C VAL A 306 -4.22 -8.21 0.87
N ASN A 307 -4.21 -9.45 0.39
CA ASN A 307 -3.06 -10.06 -0.29
C ASN A 307 -3.51 -10.72 -1.62
N PRO A 308 -3.89 -9.92 -2.63
CA PRO A 308 -4.23 -10.44 -3.94
C PRO A 308 -2.98 -10.83 -4.73
N ASP A 309 -3.08 -11.86 -5.55
CA ASP A 309 -2.11 -12.21 -6.60
C ASP A 309 -2.68 -11.77 -7.95
N THR A 310 -1.90 -11.11 -8.80
CA THR A 310 -2.34 -10.74 -10.16
C THR A 310 -1.22 -10.71 -11.18
N GLU A 311 -1.22 -11.64 -12.15
CA GLU A 311 -0.13 -11.67 -13.14
C GLU A 311 -0.05 -10.35 -13.96
N LYS A 312 -1.19 -9.76 -14.34
CA LYS A 312 -1.26 -8.69 -15.36
C LYS A 312 -2.35 -7.66 -15.09
N ASN A 313 -1.93 -6.39 -14.99
CA ASN A 313 -2.79 -5.21 -14.86
C ASN A 313 -3.68 -5.27 -13.60
N GLY A 314 -3.11 -5.59 -12.44
CA GLY A 314 -3.81 -5.56 -11.16
C GLY A 314 -3.97 -4.13 -10.65
N ASN A 315 -5.15 -3.81 -10.11
CA ASN A 315 -5.39 -2.58 -9.35
C ASN A 315 -5.87 -2.95 -7.94
N VAL A 316 -5.17 -2.48 -6.91
CA VAL A 316 -5.42 -2.83 -5.51
C VAL A 316 -5.58 -1.55 -4.70
N ASN A 317 -6.82 -1.20 -4.35
CA ASN A 317 -7.15 0.03 -3.62
C ASN A 317 -8.08 -0.28 -2.44
N PRO A 318 -7.58 -0.98 -1.40
CA PRO A 318 -8.37 -1.26 -0.20
C PRO A 318 -8.44 -0.02 0.71
N ASP A 319 -9.59 0.19 1.33
CA ASP A 319 -9.77 1.14 2.43
C ASP A 319 -9.68 0.36 3.76
N ASN A 320 -8.86 0.84 4.71
CA ASN A 320 -8.71 0.20 6.02
C ASN A 320 -8.63 1.22 7.16
N GLU A 321 -9.70 1.45 7.94
CA GLU A 321 -9.59 2.45 9.00
C GLU A 321 -8.48 2.12 10.02
N LYS A 322 -8.33 0.84 10.42
CA LYS A 322 -7.49 0.43 11.57
C LYS A 322 -6.78 -0.90 11.35
N ASN A 323 -5.46 -0.90 11.53
CA ASN A 323 -4.57 -2.07 11.51
C ASN A 323 -4.67 -2.88 10.20
N GLY A 324 -4.77 -2.21 9.04
CA GLY A 324 -4.78 -2.87 7.74
C GLY A 324 -3.40 -3.40 7.34
N ASN A 325 -3.32 -4.59 6.74
CA ASN A 325 -2.13 -5.07 6.05
C ASN A 325 -2.44 -5.28 4.57
N VAL A 326 -1.64 -4.70 3.68
CA VAL A 326 -1.84 -4.74 2.23
C VAL A 326 -0.57 -5.23 1.56
N ASN A 327 -0.54 -6.49 1.12
CA ASN A 327 0.62 -7.13 0.50
C ASN A 327 0.23 -7.81 -0.83
N PRO A 328 -0.11 -7.05 -1.87
CA PRO A 328 -0.41 -7.61 -3.19
C PRO A 328 0.88 -8.02 -3.93
N ASP A 329 0.80 -9.09 -4.69
CA ASP A 329 1.84 -9.53 -5.64
C ASP A 329 1.35 -9.23 -7.07
N ASN A 330 2.12 -8.49 -7.86
CA ASN A 330 1.78 -8.22 -9.26
C ASN A 330 2.98 -8.44 -10.19
N GLU A 331 2.94 -9.42 -11.10
CA GLU A 331 4.07 -9.57 -12.03
C GLU A 331 4.22 -8.33 -12.95
N LYS A 332 3.11 -7.75 -13.45
CA LYS A 332 3.14 -6.77 -14.55
C LYS A 332 2.05 -5.69 -14.43
N ASN A 333 2.49 -4.43 -14.44
CA ASN A 333 1.65 -3.22 -14.45
C ASN A 333 0.67 -3.15 -13.27
N GLY A 334 1.12 -3.51 -12.06
CA GLY A 334 0.34 -3.36 -10.83
C GLY A 334 0.19 -1.89 -10.43
N ASN A 335 -0.99 -1.49 -9.97
CA ASN A 335 -1.23 -0.22 -9.28
C ASN A 335 -1.75 -0.51 -7.87
N VAL A 336 -1.08 0.01 -6.85
CA VAL A 336 -1.40 -0.24 -5.44
C VAL A 336 -1.57 1.10 -4.72
N ASN A 337 -2.81 1.45 -4.39
CA ASN A 337 -3.15 2.72 -3.73
C ASN A 337 -4.13 2.46 -2.56
N PRO A 338 -3.69 1.81 -1.47
CA PRO A 338 -4.50 1.64 -0.28
C PRO A 338 -4.59 2.95 0.52
N ASP A 339 -5.74 3.16 1.16
CA ASP A 339 -5.94 4.18 2.18
C ASP A 339 -5.96 3.49 3.55
N THR A 340 -5.18 3.97 4.52
CA THR A 340 -5.28 3.49 5.91
C THR A 340 -5.20 4.60 6.96
N GLU A 341 -6.21 4.75 7.82
CA GLU A 341 -6.12 5.82 8.83
C GLU A 341 -5.03 5.53 9.88
N LYS A 342 -4.91 4.27 10.35
CA LYS A 342 -4.19 3.94 11.60
C LYS A 342 -3.48 2.59 11.56
N ASN A 343 -2.17 2.62 11.78
CA ASN A 343 -1.28 1.46 11.90
C ASN A 343 -1.32 0.52 10.67
N GLY A 344 -1.44 1.08 9.46
CA GLY A 344 -1.38 0.31 8.23
C GLY A 344 0.03 -0.22 7.94
N ASN A 345 0.14 -1.40 7.34
CA ASN A 345 1.37 -1.88 6.72
C ASN A 345 1.10 -2.16 5.24
N VAL A 346 1.90 -1.59 4.35
CA VAL A 346 1.76 -1.73 2.89
C VAL A 346 3.06 -2.24 2.30
N ASN A 347 3.09 -3.51 1.88
CA ASN A 347 4.29 -4.16 1.33
C ASN A 347 3.93 -4.89 0.02
N PRO A 348 3.65 -4.16 -1.07
CA PRO A 348 3.40 -4.75 -2.37
C PRO A 348 4.70 -5.18 -3.05
N ASP A 349 4.64 -6.32 -3.74
CA ASP A 349 5.68 -6.78 -4.68
C ASP A 349 5.21 -6.48 -6.11
N ASN A 350 6.07 -5.88 -6.93
CA ASN A 350 5.77 -5.60 -8.33
C ASN A 350 6.99 -5.87 -9.23
N GLU A 351 7.02 -6.99 -9.98
CA GLU A 351 8.20 -7.24 -10.82
C GLU A 351 8.43 -6.13 -11.87
N LYS A 352 7.37 -5.62 -12.52
CA LYS A 352 7.48 -4.76 -13.71
C LYS A 352 6.42 -3.65 -13.78
N ASN A 353 6.88 -2.41 -13.89
CA ASN A 353 6.08 -1.20 -14.08
C ASN A 353 5.02 -1.00 -12.98
N GLY A 354 5.37 -1.28 -11.71
CA GLY A 354 4.48 -1.06 -10.57
C GLY A 354 4.34 0.44 -10.24
N ASN A 355 3.13 0.87 -9.87
CA ASN A 355 2.92 2.16 -9.22
C ASN A 355 2.36 1.93 -7.82
N VAL A 356 3.00 2.50 -6.80
CA VAL A 356 2.63 2.33 -5.39
C VAL A 356 2.45 3.70 -4.74
N ASN A 357 1.21 4.06 -4.43
CA ASN A 357 0.87 5.34 -3.81
C ASN A 357 -0.13 5.13 -2.65
N PRO A 358 0.29 4.51 -1.53
CA PRO A 358 -0.54 4.40 -0.34
C PRO A 358 -0.63 5.74 0.41
N ASP A 359 -1.79 5.99 1.00
CA ASP A 359 -2.02 7.09 1.94
C ASP A 359 -2.18 6.48 3.36
N ASN A 360 -1.39 6.95 4.33
CA ASN A 360 -1.48 6.46 5.71
C ASN A 360 -1.50 7.62 6.73
N GLU A 361 -2.63 7.92 7.38
CA GLU A 361 -2.62 9.06 8.30
C GLU A 361 -1.63 8.87 9.48
N LYS A 362 -1.60 7.69 10.12
CA LYS A 362 -0.94 7.49 11.43
C LYS A 362 -0.24 6.14 11.57
N ASN A 363 1.05 6.19 11.92
CA ASN A 363 1.92 5.04 12.22
C ASN A 363 1.98 4.00 11.07
N GLY A 364 1.89 4.46 9.82
CA GLY A 364 1.98 3.57 8.65
C GLY A 364 3.41 3.07 8.41
N ASN A 365 3.56 1.81 7.99
CA ASN A 365 4.82 1.32 7.43
C ASN A 365 4.60 0.97 5.95
N VAL A 366 5.47 1.45 5.07
CA VAL A 366 5.37 1.25 3.62
C VAL A 366 6.70 0.70 3.11
N ASN A 367 6.73 -0.57 2.74
CA ASN A 367 7.95 -1.25 2.25
C ASN A 367 7.64 -2.00 0.94
N PRO A 368 7.42 -1.29 -0.18
CA PRO A 368 7.21 -1.90 -1.48
C PRO A 368 8.52 -2.34 -2.12
N ASP A 369 8.48 -3.48 -2.82
CA ASP A 369 9.56 -3.97 -3.68
C ASP A 369 9.14 -3.78 -5.14
N THR A 370 10.00 -3.20 -5.97
CA THR A 370 9.81 -3.21 -7.43
C THR A 370 11.10 -3.50 -8.20
N GLU A 371 11.13 -4.56 -9.01
CA GLU A 371 12.36 -4.86 -9.77
C GLU A 371 12.63 -3.80 -10.86
N LYS A 372 11.60 -3.34 -11.59
CA LYS A 372 11.79 -2.64 -12.89
C LYS A 372 10.77 -1.54 -13.15
N ASN A 373 11.28 -0.32 -13.29
CA ASN A 373 10.53 0.89 -13.65
C ASN A 373 9.37 1.21 -12.69
N GLY A 374 9.55 0.97 -11.39
CA GLY A 374 8.55 1.33 -10.39
C GLY A 374 8.45 2.84 -10.14
N ASN A 375 7.26 3.31 -9.78
CA ASN A 375 7.08 4.63 -9.17
C ASN A 375 6.46 4.43 -7.79
N VAL A 376 7.09 5.00 -6.76
CA VAL A 376 6.67 4.85 -5.38
C VAL A 376 6.51 6.23 -4.75
N ASN A 377 5.26 6.65 -4.53
CA ASN A 377 4.93 7.97 -3.95
C ASN A 377 3.90 7.82 -2.81
N PRO A 378 4.32 7.28 -1.65
CA PRO A 378 3.46 7.12 -0.48
C PRO A 378 3.39 8.42 0.34
N ASP A 379 2.21 8.71 0.88
CA ASP A 379 1.96 9.81 1.81
C ASP A 379 1.78 9.25 3.22
N THR A 380 2.41 9.87 4.23
CA THR A 380 2.23 9.48 5.64
C THR A 380 2.21 10.68 6.59
N GLU A 381 1.07 11.01 7.22
CA GLU A 381 1.06 12.24 8.05
C GLU A 381 1.98 12.11 9.29
N LYS A 382 1.90 10.99 10.04
CA LYS A 382 2.41 10.93 11.43
C LYS A 382 3.10 9.61 11.76
N ASN A 383 4.38 9.70 12.13
CA ASN A 383 5.26 8.59 12.51
C ASN A 383 5.31 7.47 11.45
N GLY A 384 5.27 7.83 10.17
CA GLY A 384 5.41 6.89 9.07
C GLY A 384 6.84 6.36 8.95
N ASN A 385 6.99 5.09 8.54
CA ASN A 385 8.28 4.59 8.05
C ASN A 385 8.10 4.14 6.60
N VAL A 386 8.95 4.61 5.71
CA VAL A 386 8.88 4.31 4.28
C VAL A 386 10.23 3.78 3.81
N ASN A 387 10.29 2.50 3.45
CA ASN A 387 11.52 1.83 3.01
C ASN A 387 11.26 1.06 1.70
N PRO A 388 11.15 1.76 0.56
CA PRO A 388 10.95 1.12 -0.74
C PRO A 388 12.27 0.59 -1.30
N ASP A 389 12.24 -0.61 -1.88
CA ASP A 389 13.35 -1.21 -2.61
C ASP A 389 13.03 -1.17 -4.12
N ASN A 390 13.95 -0.63 -4.91
CA ASN A 390 13.81 -0.50 -6.36
C ASN A 390 15.07 -0.92 -7.10
N GLU A 391 15.12 -2.13 -7.67
CA GLU A 391 16.34 -2.58 -8.35
C GLU A 391 16.72 -1.65 -9.52
N LYS A 392 15.77 -1.28 -10.42
CA LYS A 392 16.12 -0.68 -11.73
C LYS A 392 15.16 0.41 -12.19
N ASN A 393 15.71 1.61 -12.43
CA ASN A 393 15.04 2.78 -13.00
C ASN A 393 13.79 3.23 -12.22
N GLY A 394 13.82 3.14 -10.89
CA GLY A 394 12.71 3.56 -10.03
C GLY A 394 12.67 5.08 -9.82
N ASN A 395 11.48 5.63 -9.60
CA ASN A 395 11.32 6.95 -8.99
C ASN A 395 10.67 6.79 -7.60
N VAL A 396 11.24 7.44 -6.60
CA VAL A 396 10.81 7.36 -5.20
C VAL A 396 10.59 8.77 -4.67
N ASN A 397 9.33 9.17 -4.44
CA ASN A 397 8.98 10.49 -3.92
C ASN A 397 7.94 10.36 -2.78
N PRO A 398 8.35 9.85 -1.61
CA PRO A 398 7.49 9.74 -0.44
C PRO A 398 7.38 11.07 0.31
N ASP A 399 6.19 11.37 0.83
CA ASP A 399 5.90 12.55 1.67
C ASP A 399 5.63 12.09 3.12
N THR A 400 6.23 12.78 4.10
CA THR A 400 5.97 12.49 5.51
C THR A 400 5.88 13.77 6.37
N GLU A 401 4.72 14.09 6.97
CA GLU A 401 4.67 15.36 7.73
C GLU A 401 5.54 15.31 9.00
N LYS A 402 5.34 14.31 9.87
CA LYS A 402 5.76 14.41 11.30
C LYS A 402 6.43 13.14 11.82
N ASN A 403 7.70 13.26 12.19
CA ASN A 403 8.57 12.20 12.68
C ASN A 403 8.65 10.98 11.74
N GLY A 404 8.60 11.23 10.42
CA GLY A 404 8.76 10.18 9.42
C GLY A 404 10.21 9.69 9.34
N ASN A 405 10.40 8.41 9.00
CA ASN A 405 11.70 7.91 8.56
C ASN A 405 11.57 7.38 7.13
N VAL A 406 12.44 7.82 6.23
CA VAL A 406 12.44 7.42 4.83
C VAL A 406 13.80 6.84 4.48
N ASN A 407 13.87 5.54 4.20
CA ASN A 407 15.12 4.85 3.84
C ASN A 407 14.93 4.05 2.54
N PRO A 408 14.91 4.72 1.38
CA PRO A 408 14.76 4.05 0.09
C PRO A 408 16.07 3.45 -0.41
N ASP A 409 16.02 2.23 -0.93
CA ASP A 409 17.14 1.56 -1.59
C ASP A 409 16.93 1.59 -3.11
N THR A 410 17.94 2.01 -3.88
CA THR A 410 17.92 1.85 -5.34
C THR A 410 19.23 1.33 -5.92
N GLU A 411 19.23 0.12 -6.53
CA GLU A 411 20.48 -0.41 -7.08
C GLU A 411 20.97 0.44 -8.28
N LYS A 412 20.07 0.84 -9.20
CA LYS A 412 20.44 1.32 -10.55
C LYS A 412 19.54 2.42 -11.11
N ASN A 413 20.12 3.59 -11.36
CA ASN A 413 19.54 4.72 -12.08
C ASN A 413 18.22 5.24 -11.48
N GLY A 414 18.14 5.36 -10.15
CA GLY A 414 16.98 5.92 -9.46
C GLY A 414 16.94 7.45 -9.45
N ASN A 415 15.73 8.01 -9.27
CA ASN A 415 15.58 9.36 -8.72
C ASN A 415 14.85 9.24 -7.38
N VAL A 416 15.40 9.87 -6.34
CA VAL A 416 14.91 9.78 -4.97
C VAL A 416 14.70 11.20 -4.44
N ASN A 417 13.44 11.63 -4.31
CA ASN A 417 13.08 12.98 -3.84
C ASN A 417 12.01 12.89 -2.74
N PRO A 418 12.39 12.42 -1.52
CA PRO A 418 11.48 12.37 -0.39
C PRO A 418 11.32 13.76 0.26
N ASP A 419 10.12 14.06 0.74
CA ASP A 419 9.79 15.29 1.47
C ASP A 419 9.47 14.94 2.93
N THR A 420 9.98 15.73 3.89
CA THR A 420 9.63 15.57 5.32
C THR A 420 9.48 16.90 6.05
N GLU A 421 8.31 17.24 6.60
CA GLU A 421 8.21 18.54 7.29
C GLU A 421 9.04 18.58 8.60
N LYS A 422 8.76 17.67 9.56
CA LYS A 422 9.08 17.92 10.98
C LYS A 422 9.72 16.72 11.68
N ASN A 423 10.99 16.88 12.03
CA ASN A 423 11.85 15.86 12.65
C ASN A 423 11.95 14.56 11.80
N GLY A 424 11.92 14.69 10.48
CA GLY A 424 12.13 13.56 9.57
C GLY A 424 13.57 13.07 9.57
N ASN A 425 13.78 11.78 9.32
CA ASN A 425 15.09 11.25 8.97
C ASN A 425 15.02 10.64 7.58
N VAL A 426 15.98 10.98 6.72
CA VAL A 426 16.02 10.58 5.31
C VAL A 426 17.38 9.95 5.02
N ASN A 427 17.43 8.64 4.81
CA ASN A 427 18.67 7.91 4.52
C ASN A 427 18.52 7.01 3.28
N PRO A 428 18.53 7.58 2.05
CA PRO A 428 18.60 6.82 0.81
C PRO A 428 19.91 6.04 0.69
N ASP A 429 19.84 4.77 0.30
CA ASP A 429 21.01 3.97 -0.12
C ASP A 429 20.91 3.75 -1.64
N ASN A 430 22.00 3.97 -2.39
CA ASN A 430 21.99 3.80 -3.84
C ASN A 430 23.33 3.28 -4.38
N GLU A 431 23.33 2.12 -5.04
CA GLU A 431 24.60 1.59 -5.56
C GLU A 431 25.14 2.39 -6.77
N LYS A 432 24.28 2.92 -7.67
CA LYS A 432 24.69 3.38 -9.03
C LYS A 432 23.79 4.45 -9.65
N ASN A 433 24.38 5.60 -10.01
CA ASN A 433 23.81 6.63 -10.90
C ASN A 433 22.47 7.22 -10.41
N ALA A 434 22.33 7.44 -9.10
CA ALA A 434 21.13 8.07 -8.54
C ALA A 434 21.23 9.62 -8.54
N ASN A 435 20.08 10.29 -8.64
CA ASN A 435 19.93 11.67 -8.17
C ASN A 435 19.09 11.64 -6.91
N VAL A 436 19.59 12.25 -5.84
CA VAL A 436 18.98 12.24 -4.51
C VAL A 436 18.75 13.69 -4.08
N ASN A 437 17.50 14.14 -4.10
CA ASN A 437 17.12 15.53 -3.75
C ASN A 437 16.01 15.51 -2.68
N PRO A 438 16.35 15.18 -1.42
CA PRO A 438 15.39 15.17 -0.33
C PRO A 438 15.16 16.59 0.22
N ASP A 439 13.93 16.88 0.62
CA ASP A 439 13.55 18.16 1.25
C ASP A 439 13.20 17.92 2.72
N THR A 440 13.64 18.81 3.62
CA THR A 440 13.23 18.78 5.03
C THR A 440 13.02 20.18 5.62
N GLU A 441 11.80 20.56 6.06
CA GLU A 441 11.61 21.89 6.67
C GLU A 441 12.43 22.02 7.98
N LYS A 442 12.26 21.08 8.92
CA LYS A 442 12.60 21.36 10.32
C LYS A 442 13.13 20.21 11.15
N ASN A 443 14.34 20.42 11.67
CA ASN A 443 15.11 19.46 12.47
C ASN A 443 15.29 18.11 11.74
N GLY A 444 15.36 18.13 10.41
CA GLY A 444 15.58 16.93 9.60
C GLY A 444 17.03 16.44 9.73
N ASN A 445 17.22 15.13 9.57
CA ASN A 445 18.55 14.56 9.31
C ASN A 445 18.52 13.87 7.95
N VAL A 446 19.52 14.17 7.12
CA VAL A 446 19.61 13.70 5.74
C VAL A 446 20.98 13.04 5.55
N ASN A 447 21.02 11.71 5.45
CA ASN A 447 22.24 10.94 5.24
C ASN A 447 22.12 9.95 4.05
N PRO A 448 22.08 10.44 2.79
CA PRO A 448 22.20 9.59 1.60
C PRO A 448 23.56 8.91 1.47
N ASP A 449 23.58 7.59 1.23
CA ASP A 449 24.76 6.86 0.75
C ASP A 449 24.67 6.67 -0.78
N ASN A 450 25.79 6.86 -1.47
CA ASN A 450 25.95 6.59 -2.90
C ASN A 450 27.31 5.92 -3.19
N GLU A 451 27.32 4.62 -3.47
CA GLU A 451 28.58 3.90 -3.80
C GLU A 451 29.29 4.44 -5.06
N LYS A 452 28.59 5.11 -5.99
CA LYS A 452 29.12 5.52 -7.31
C LYS A 452 28.53 6.87 -7.75
N ASN A 453 28.90 7.32 -8.96
CA ASN A 453 28.50 8.63 -9.50
C ASN A 453 27.04 8.93 -9.17
N GLY A 454 26.80 10.07 -8.55
CA GLY A 454 25.48 10.52 -8.13
C GLY A 454 25.53 12.01 -7.80
N ASN A 455 24.37 12.65 -7.85
CA ASN A 455 24.22 14.02 -7.37
C ASN A 455 23.30 13.99 -6.14
N VAL A 456 23.76 14.63 -5.07
CA VAL A 456 23.02 14.74 -3.81
C VAL A 456 22.78 16.22 -3.55
N ASN A 457 21.54 16.68 -3.71
CA ASN A 457 21.16 18.08 -3.52
C ASN A 457 19.99 18.17 -2.53
N PRO A 458 20.25 18.01 -1.22
CA PRO A 458 19.23 18.07 -0.20
C PRO A 458 18.94 19.52 0.20
N ASP A 459 17.66 19.85 0.40
CA ASP A 459 17.23 21.15 0.94
C ASP A 459 16.85 21.00 2.42
N THR A 460 17.25 21.95 3.26
CA THR A 460 16.88 21.98 4.67
C THR A 460 16.63 23.42 5.18
N GLU A 461 15.38 23.80 5.50
CA GLU A 461 15.15 25.17 6.00
C GLU A 461 15.85 25.38 7.37
N LYS A 462 15.67 24.46 8.32
CA LYS A 462 15.95 24.79 9.73
C LYS A 462 16.47 23.68 10.62
N ASN A 463 17.66 23.94 11.17
CA ASN A 463 18.39 23.03 12.08
C ASN A 463 18.60 21.63 11.45
N GLY A 464 18.75 21.56 10.13
CA GLY A 464 19.05 20.31 9.43
C GLY A 464 20.47 19.81 9.72
N ASN A 465 20.66 18.50 9.69
CA ASN A 465 22.01 17.93 9.56
C ASN A 465 22.05 17.14 8.24
N VAL A 466 23.07 17.39 7.44
CA VAL A 466 23.26 16.80 6.11
C VAL A 466 24.62 16.12 6.08
N ASN A 467 24.64 14.79 6.08
CA ASN A 467 25.87 13.98 6.03
C ASN A 467 25.75 12.88 4.96
N PRO A 468 25.81 13.22 3.66
CA PRO A 468 25.82 12.23 2.59
C PRO A 468 27.22 11.67 2.33
N ASP A 469 27.27 10.35 2.16
CA ASP A 469 28.49 9.60 1.88
C ASP A 469 28.56 9.27 0.38
N THR A 470 29.72 9.50 -0.26
CA THR A 470 29.89 9.22 -1.70
C THR A 470 31.26 8.63 -2.03
N GLU A 471 31.35 7.40 -2.55
CA GLU A 471 32.68 6.85 -2.86
C GLU A 471 33.33 7.51 -4.09
N LYS A 472 32.57 7.75 -5.18
CA LYS A 472 33.17 8.00 -6.52
C LYS A 472 32.41 9.02 -7.36
N ASN A 473 33.08 10.14 -7.67
CA ASN A 473 32.59 11.21 -8.55
C ASN A 473 31.21 11.75 -8.14
N GLY A 474 30.98 11.91 -6.83
CA GLY A 474 29.78 12.54 -6.30
C GLY A 474 29.84 14.07 -6.43
N ASN A 475 28.70 14.70 -6.68
CA ASN A 475 28.51 16.12 -6.39
C ASN A 475 27.50 16.25 -5.25
N VAL A 476 27.86 17.00 -4.22
CA VAL A 476 27.05 17.26 -3.04
C VAL A 476 26.80 18.76 -2.97
N ASN A 477 25.59 19.22 -3.27
CA ASN A 477 25.21 20.63 -3.24
C ASN A 477 23.98 20.82 -2.33
N PRO A 478 24.17 20.84 -1.01
CA PRO A 478 23.09 20.98 -0.04
C PRO A 478 22.76 22.44 0.22
N ASP A 479 21.47 22.76 0.22
CA ASP A 479 20.97 24.10 0.48
C ASP A 479 20.45 24.15 1.94
N THR A 480 20.91 25.11 2.75
CA THR A 480 20.44 25.24 4.15
C THR A 480 20.15 26.69 4.57
N GLU A 481 18.90 27.03 4.92
CA GLU A 481 18.61 28.41 5.32
C GLU A 481 19.21 28.73 6.69
N LYS A 482 19.07 27.84 7.69
CA LYS A 482 19.32 28.26 9.08
C LYS A 482 19.81 27.20 10.09
N ASN A 483 21.03 27.44 10.56
CA ASN A 483 21.76 26.62 11.54
C ASN A 483 21.90 25.16 11.09
N GLY A 484 22.17 24.96 9.79
CA GLY A 484 22.51 23.66 9.22
C GLY A 484 23.91 23.20 9.61
N ASN A 485 24.11 21.90 9.75
CA ASN A 485 25.44 21.29 9.74
C ASN A 485 25.57 20.41 8.48
N VAL A 486 26.66 20.57 7.75
CA VAL A 486 26.91 19.89 6.48
C VAL A 486 28.26 19.19 6.58
N ASN A 487 28.26 17.85 6.73
CA ASN A 487 29.48 17.04 6.87
C ASN A 487 29.42 15.84 5.91
N PRO A 488 29.60 16.05 4.59
CA PRO A 488 29.61 14.97 3.61
C PRO A 488 31.00 14.34 3.43
N ASP A 489 31.04 13.01 3.39
CA ASP A 489 32.28 12.25 3.19
C ASP A 489 32.41 11.85 1.71
N THR A 490 33.56 12.16 1.09
CA THR A 490 33.79 11.85 -0.34
C THR A 490 35.17 11.23 -0.60
N GLU A 491 35.24 9.99 -1.11
CA GLU A 491 36.57 9.42 -1.35
C GLU A 491 37.26 10.09 -2.57
N LYS A 492 36.61 10.08 -3.75
CA LYS A 492 37.34 10.25 -5.03
C LYS A 492 36.62 11.20 -6.00
N ASN A 493 37.27 12.32 -6.29
CA ASN A 493 36.81 13.40 -7.17
C ASN A 493 35.44 13.98 -6.76
N GLY A 494 35.20 14.11 -5.45
CA GLY A 494 34.00 14.76 -4.93
C GLY A 494 34.02 16.27 -5.14
N ASN A 495 32.87 16.87 -5.42
CA ASN A 495 32.67 18.31 -5.29
C ASN A 495 31.60 18.55 -4.23
N VAL A 496 31.90 19.41 -3.27
CA VAL A 496 31.01 19.80 -2.17
C VAL A 496 30.79 21.31 -2.29
N ASN A 497 29.60 21.74 -2.72
CA ASN A 497 29.23 23.15 -2.85
C ASN A 497 27.90 23.46 -2.12
N PRO A 498 27.90 23.55 -0.78
CA PRO A 498 26.74 23.98 0.00
C PRO A 498 26.37 25.46 -0.23
N ASP A 499 25.09 25.78 -0.31
CA ASP A 499 24.59 27.17 -0.19
C ASP A 499 23.95 27.33 1.19
N ASN A 500 24.45 28.26 2.01
CA ASN A 500 23.96 28.44 3.38
C ASN A 500 23.68 29.91 3.71
N GLU A 501 22.44 30.24 4.12
CA GLU A 501 22.20 31.63 4.51
C GLU A 501 22.83 31.97 5.88
N LYS A 502 22.57 31.18 6.94
CA LYS A 502 22.78 31.65 8.32
C LYS A 502 23.26 30.59 9.31
N ASN A 503 24.39 30.86 9.96
CA ASN A 503 24.99 30.09 11.06
C ASN A 503 25.31 28.63 10.71
N ALA A 504 25.76 28.36 9.48
CA ALA A 504 26.10 27.00 9.06
C ALA A 504 27.50 26.57 9.49
N ASN A 505 27.67 25.26 9.68
CA ASN A 505 28.96 24.62 9.88
C ASN A 505 29.19 23.57 8.78
N VAL A 506 30.24 23.74 7.99
CA VAL A 506 30.57 22.93 6.81
C VAL A 506 31.90 22.23 7.04
N ASN A 507 31.85 20.93 7.36
CA ASN A 507 33.03 20.10 7.63
C ASN A 507 33.02 18.82 6.76
N PRO A 508 33.28 18.90 5.44
CA PRO A 508 33.36 17.73 4.57
C PRO A 508 34.75 17.07 4.59
N ASP A 509 34.78 15.75 4.66
CA ASP A 509 36.01 14.96 4.58
C ASP A 509 36.22 14.48 3.13
N THR A 510 37.40 14.73 2.54
CA THR A 510 37.68 14.36 1.15
C THR A 510 39.06 13.71 0.96
N GLU A 511 39.13 12.42 0.56
CA GLU A 511 40.46 11.79 0.39
C GLU A 511 41.21 12.42 -0.80
N LYS A 512 40.57 12.49 -1.98
CA LYS A 512 41.34 12.68 -3.23
C LYS A 512 40.64 13.50 -4.30
N ASN A 513 41.32 14.56 -4.71
CA ASN A 513 40.89 15.54 -5.71
C ASN A 513 39.54 16.17 -5.35
N GLY A 514 39.27 16.39 -4.05
CA GLY A 514 38.08 17.06 -3.57
C GLY A 514 38.10 18.55 -3.89
N ASN A 515 36.94 19.14 -4.20
CA ASN A 515 36.76 20.58 -4.20
C ASN A 515 35.64 20.94 -3.21
N VAL A 516 35.91 21.89 -2.32
CA VAL A 516 34.97 22.37 -1.29
C VAL A 516 34.77 23.87 -1.50
N ASN A 517 33.60 24.27 -1.98
CA ASN A 517 33.27 25.66 -2.28
C ASN A 517 31.88 26.02 -1.72
N PRO A 518 31.69 26.10 -0.39
CA PRO A 518 30.43 26.57 0.18
C PRO A 518 30.28 28.09 0.00
N ASP A 519 29.06 28.52 -0.29
CA ASP A 519 28.61 29.90 -0.16
C ASP A 519 27.96 30.06 1.23
N ASN A 520 28.36 31.08 1.99
CA ASN A 520 27.81 31.36 3.32
C ASN A 520 27.49 32.84 3.50
N GLU A 521 26.22 33.26 3.56
CA GLU A 521 25.96 34.68 3.77
C GLU A 521 26.49 35.17 5.14
N LYS A 522 26.17 34.44 6.23
CA LYS A 522 26.32 34.97 7.61
C LYS A 522 26.74 33.92 8.63
N ASN A 523 27.85 34.18 9.31
CA ASN A 523 28.40 33.41 10.43
C ASN A 523 28.72 31.94 10.04
N GLY A 524 29.31 31.72 8.86
CA GLY A 524 29.75 30.40 8.42
C GLY A 524 31.03 29.94 9.11
N ASN A 525 31.13 28.64 9.40
CA ASN A 525 32.35 27.98 9.86
C ASN A 525 32.68 26.84 8.89
N VAL A 526 33.87 26.85 8.29
CA VAL A 526 34.25 25.94 7.20
C VAL A 526 35.56 25.24 7.57
N ASN A 527 35.50 23.95 7.90
CA ASN A 527 36.65 23.14 8.33
C ASN A 527 36.64 21.78 7.60
N PRO A 528 36.96 21.76 6.30
CA PRO A 528 37.08 20.52 5.53
C PRO A 528 38.45 19.87 5.72
N ASP A 529 38.46 18.55 5.89
CA ASP A 529 39.69 17.76 5.92
C ASP A 529 39.96 17.20 4.51
N THR A 530 41.14 17.44 3.95
CA THR A 530 41.47 16.99 2.58
C THR A 530 42.86 16.33 2.49
N GLU A 531 42.94 15.03 2.19
CA GLU A 531 44.27 14.39 2.14
C GLU A 531 45.06 14.88 0.91
N LYS A 532 44.46 14.90 -0.29
CA LYS A 532 45.25 15.01 -1.52
C LYS A 532 44.62 15.75 -2.68
N ASN A 533 45.33 16.79 -3.10
CA ASN A 533 44.96 17.72 -4.18
C ASN A 533 43.58 18.37 -3.90
N GLY A 534 43.27 18.67 -2.64
CA GLY A 534 42.06 19.38 -2.25
C GLY A 534 42.12 20.86 -2.64
N ASN A 535 41.01 21.41 -3.11
CA ASN A 535 40.83 22.87 -3.21
C ASN A 535 39.69 23.30 -2.28
N VAL A 536 39.92 24.35 -1.49
CA VAL A 536 38.96 24.90 -0.54
C VAL A 536 38.79 26.39 -0.86
N ASN A 537 37.66 26.76 -1.47
CA ASN A 537 37.38 28.14 -1.89
C ASN A 537 35.96 28.55 -1.47
N PRO A 538 35.71 28.75 -0.15
CA PRO A 538 34.43 29.22 0.32
C PRO A 538 34.25 30.72 0.02
N ASP A 539 33.04 31.12 -0.37
CA ASP A 539 32.63 32.53 -0.47
C ASP A 539 31.82 32.87 0.79
N ASN A 540 32.13 33.98 1.47
CA ASN A 540 31.48 34.33 2.72
C ASN A 540 31.27 35.83 2.90
N GLU A 541 30.02 36.30 3.04
CA GLU A 541 29.84 37.75 3.23
C GLU A 541 30.33 38.23 4.61
N LYS A 542 30.01 37.50 5.70
CA LYS A 542 30.07 38.07 7.08
C LYS A 542 30.43 37.06 8.16
N ASN A 543 31.45 37.42 8.97
CA ASN A 543 31.88 36.73 10.19
C ASN A 543 32.24 35.26 9.96
N ALA A 544 33.01 34.97 8.92
CA ALA A 544 33.41 33.62 8.56
C ALA A 544 34.64 33.15 9.36
N ASN A 545 34.75 31.83 9.53
CA ASN A 545 35.93 31.18 10.10
C ASN A 545 36.26 29.96 9.23
N VAL A 546 37.46 29.95 8.63
CA VAL A 546 37.87 28.98 7.60
C VAL A 546 39.17 28.31 8.05
N ASN A 547 39.08 27.06 8.51
CA ASN A 547 40.22 26.30 9.05
C ASN A 547 40.25 24.89 8.42
N PRO A 548 40.59 24.77 7.12
CA PRO A 548 40.74 23.48 6.46
C PRO A 548 42.10 22.84 6.77
N ASP A 549 42.09 21.53 7.02
CA ASP A 549 43.30 20.74 7.18
C ASP A 549 43.61 20.05 5.83
N THR A 550 44.83 20.24 5.31
CA THR A 550 45.22 19.69 4.00
C THR A 550 46.60 19.02 4.02
N GLU A 551 46.68 17.69 3.82
CA GLU A 551 48.00 17.04 3.86
C GLU A 551 48.85 17.43 2.64
N LYS A 552 48.29 17.36 1.42
CA LYS A 552 49.13 17.37 0.21
C LYS A 552 48.56 18.06 -1.01
N ASN A 553 49.32 19.05 -1.48
CA ASN A 553 48.98 19.90 -2.62
C ASN A 553 47.62 20.60 -2.43
N GLY A 554 47.28 20.96 -1.19
CA GLY A 554 46.08 21.71 -0.86
C GLY A 554 46.15 23.14 -1.39
N ASN A 555 45.01 23.72 -1.74
CA ASN A 555 44.91 25.11 -2.16
C ASN A 555 43.69 25.76 -1.49
N VAL A 556 43.93 26.78 -0.68
CA VAL A 556 42.94 27.43 0.20
C VAL A 556 42.80 28.89 -0.22
N ASN A 557 41.69 29.24 -0.85
CA ASN A 557 41.42 30.60 -1.36
C ASN A 557 39.99 31.03 -0.97
N PRO A 558 39.72 31.29 0.32
CA PRO A 558 38.44 31.84 0.74
C PRO A 558 38.32 33.31 0.32
N ASP A 559 37.13 33.71 -0.12
CA ASP A 559 36.73 35.11 -0.25
C ASP A 559 35.88 35.49 0.98
N ASN A 560 36.20 36.61 1.61
CA ASN A 560 35.52 37.08 2.82
C ASN A 560 35.29 38.60 2.80
N GLU A 561 34.05 39.08 2.63
CA GLU A 561 33.85 40.53 2.63
C GLU A 561 34.20 41.15 4.00
N LYS A 562 33.77 40.53 5.11
CA LYS A 562 33.76 41.18 6.45
C LYS A 562 34.03 40.21 7.60
N ASN A 563 35.03 40.54 8.41
CA ASN A 563 35.40 39.85 9.65
C ASN A 563 35.72 38.35 9.44
N GLY A 564 36.42 38.01 8.36
CA GLY A 564 36.89 36.64 8.11
C GLY A 564 38.10 36.26 8.98
N ASN A 565 38.14 35.04 9.48
CA ASN A 565 39.33 34.41 10.05
C ASN A 565 39.71 33.19 9.22
N VAL A 566 40.99 33.07 8.85
CA VAL A 566 41.50 32.03 7.96
C VAL A 566 42.73 31.39 8.62
N ASN A 567 42.60 30.16 9.11
CA ASN A 567 43.65 29.43 9.83
C ASN A 567 43.77 27.99 9.28
N PRO A 568 44.19 27.79 8.02
CA PRO A 568 44.37 26.46 7.43
C PRO A 568 45.71 25.84 7.84
N ASP A 569 45.68 24.54 8.13
CA ASP A 569 46.89 23.76 8.41
C ASP A 569 47.26 22.96 7.16
N THR A 570 48.49 23.11 6.65
CA THR A 570 48.89 22.48 5.38
C THR A 570 50.28 21.80 5.47
N GLU A 571 50.35 20.47 5.39
CA GLU A 571 51.66 19.81 5.55
C GLU A 571 52.58 20.09 4.34
N LYS A 572 52.08 19.95 3.11
CA LYS A 572 52.98 19.83 1.95
C LYS A 572 52.49 20.41 0.64
N ASN A 573 53.28 21.37 0.14
CA ASN A 573 53.01 22.13 -1.09
C ASN A 573 51.65 22.84 -1.03
N GLY A 574 51.24 23.31 0.16
CA GLY A 574 50.01 24.06 0.35
C GLY A 574 50.11 25.47 -0.24
N ASN A 575 49.04 25.95 -0.86
CA ASN A 575 48.88 27.35 -1.22
C ASN A 575 47.74 27.94 -0.40
N VAL A 576 47.94 29.13 0.17
CA VAL A 576 46.94 29.85 0.97
C VAL A 576 46.87 31.29 0.45
N ASN A 577 45.82 31.62 -0.29
CA ASN A 577 45.62 32.94 -0.89
C ASN A 577 44.20 33.45 -0.61
N PRO A 578 43.87 33.79 0.66
CA PRO A 578 42.57 34.36 0.99
C PRO A 578 42.47 35.82 0.54
N ASP A 579 41.28 36.22 0.10
CA ASP A 579 40.90 37.62 -0.09
C ASP A 579 40.02 38.05 1.09
N ASN A 580 40.36 39.17 1.76
CA ASN A 580 39.53 39.71 2.83
C ASN A 580 39.37 41.24 2.71
N GLU A 581 38.18 41.74 2.37
CA GLU A 581 38.03 43.20 2.24
C GLU A 581 38.24 43.92 3.59
N LYS A 582 37.69 43.40 4.70
CA LYS A 582 37.56 44.15 5.97
C LYS A 582 37.75 43.28 7.21
N ASN A 583 38.69 43.69 8.06
CA ASN A 583 38.99 43.09 9.36
C ASN A 583 39.33 41.58 9.28
N GLY A 584 40.10 41.18 8.26
CA GLY A 584 40.57 39.80 8.09
C GLY A 584 41.69 39.42 9.08
N ASN A 585 41.70 38.17 9.52
CA ASN A 585 42.86 37.58 10.22
C ASN A 585 43.30 36.30 9.50
N VAL A 586 44.58 36.18 9.17
CA VAL A 586 45.14 35.11 8.34
C VAL A 586 46.36 34.50 9.04
N ASN A 587 46.17 33.32 9.61
CA ASN A 587 47.16 32.59 10.41
C ASN A 587 47.30 31.13 9.92
N PRO A 588 47.81 30.88 8.70
CA PRO A 588 48.03 29.51 8.22
C PRO A 588 49.34 28.92 8.78
N ASP A 589 49.29 27.65 9.15
CA ASP A 589 50.48 26.87 9.52
C ASP A 589 50.86 25.97 8.34
N THR A 590 52.10 26.10 7.82
CA THR A 590 52.56 25.31 6.66
C THR A 590 53.93 24.66 6.88
N GLU A 591 54.01 23.32 6.88
CA GLU A 591 55.29 22.66 7.20
C GLU A 591 56.32 22.74 6.06
N LYS A 592 55.87 22.59 4.80
CA LYS A 592 56.81 22.33 3.70
C LYS A 592 56.39 22.83 2.32
N ASN A 593 57.23 23.71 1.78
CA ASN A 593 57.05 24.35 0.46
C ASN A 593 55.70 25.08 0.35
N GLY A 594 55.16 25.60 1.46
CA GLY A 594 53.91 26.37 1.46
C GLY A 594 54.08 27.76 0.85
N ASN A 595 53.02 28.32 0.28
CA ASN A 595 53.01 29.70 -0.19
C ASN A 595 51.76 30.44 0.31
N VAL A 596 51.98 31.54 1.02
CA VAL A 596 50.95 32.33 1.73
C VAL A 596 50.92 33.74 1.13
N ASN A 597 49.93 34.00 0.28
CA ASN A 597 49.74 35.29 -0.40
C ASN A 597 48.32 35.82 -0.17
N PRO A 598 47.98 36.28 1.05
CA PRO A 598 46.68 36.90 1.29
C PRO A 598 46.61 38.30 0.69
N ASP A 599 45.46 38.65 0.14
CA ASP A 599 45.09 40.02 -0.24
C ASP A 599 44.14 40.56 0.86
N ASN A 600 44.42 41.74 1.42
CA ASN A 600 43.53 42.33 2.42
C ASN A 600 43.44 43.86 2.30
N GLU A 601 42.23 44.42 2.15
CA GLU A 601 42.13 45.87 2.00
C GLU A 601 42.30 46.65 3.32
N LYS A 602 41.73 46.18 4.45
CA LYS A 602 41.51 47.05 5.64
C LYS A 602 41.60 46.29 6.98
N ASN A 603 42.41 46.83 7.90
CA ASN A 603 42.54 46.39 9.30
C ASN A 603 42.88 44.88 9.45
N ALA A 604 43.74 44.35 8.58
CA ALA A 604 44.06 42.93 8.59
C ALA A 604 45.21 42.55 9.55
N ASN A 605 45.26 41.30 9.98
CA ASN A 605 46.42 40.74 10.68
C ASN A 605 46.85 39.43 10.01
N VAL A 606 48.13 39.32 9.64
CA VAL A 606 48.70 38.19 8.91
C VAL A 606 49.87 37.62 9.73
N ASN A 607 49.69 36.44 10.31
CA ASN A 607 50.68 35.79 11.19
C ASN A 607 50.80 34.29 10.84
N PRO A 608 51.34 33.93 9.66
CA PRO A 608 51.59 32.54 9.29
C PRO A 608 52.80 31.96 10.01
N ASP A 609 52.80 30.64 10.26
CA ASP A 609 54.00 29.86 10.64
C ASP A 609 54.43 28.96 9.47
N ASN A 610 55.64 29.17 8.96
CA ASN A 610 56.17 28.40 7.83
C ASN A 610 57.50 27.72 8.18
N GLU A 611 57.50 26.39 8.38
CA GLU A 611 58.72 25.69 8.85
C GLU A 611 59.83 25.58 7.79
N LYS A 612 59.53 25.25 6.52
CA LYS A 612 60.57 24.88 5.53
C LYS A 612 60.25 25.28 4.09
N ASN A 613 61.16 26.07 3.50
CA ASN A 613 61.08 26.56 2.11
C ASN A 613 59.76 27.27 1.76
N GLY A 614 59.11 27.93 2.73
CA GLY A 614 57.87 28.66 2.49
C GLY A 614 58.07 30.04 1.84
N ASN A 615 57.04 30.60 1.23
CA ASN A 615 57.05 32.01 0.79
C ASN A 615 55.82 32.73 1.35
N VAL A 616 56.01 33.96 1.84
CA VAL A 616 54.97 34.81 2.44
C VAL A 616 55.00 36.16 1.73
N ASN A 617 54.00 36.42 0.87
CA ASN A 617 53.90 37.66 0.10
C ASN A 617 52.49 38.24 0.21
N PRO A 618 52.10 38.79 1.38
CA PRO A 618 50.83 39.46 1.54
C PRO A 618 50.81 40.79 0.78
N ASP A 619 49.71 41.07 0.09
CA ASP A 619 49.37 42.40 -0.40
C ASP A 619 48.36 43.01 0.57
N ASN A 620 48.74 44.11 1.22
CA ASN A 620 48.04 44.61 2.40
C ASN A 620 47.89 46.13 2.36
N GLU A 621 46.65 46.58 2.21
CA GLU A 621 46.29 47.98 2.39
C GLU A 621 46.09 48.35 3.88
N LYS A 622 46.20 49.65 4.16
CA LYS A 622 45.65 50.42 5.30
C LYS A 622 45.37 49.66 6.62
N ASN A 623 46.23 49.91 7.61
CA ASN A 623 46.16 49.40 9.00
C ASN A 623 46.37 47.88 9.14
N ALA A 624 47.05 47.24 8.19
CA ALA A 624 47.44 45.84 8.33
C ALA A 624 48.66 45.65 9.26
N ASN A 625 48.71 44.50 9.94
CA ASN A 625 49.87 44.00 10.67
C ASN A 625 50.35 42.68 10.05
N VAL A 626 51.66 42.52 9.88
CA VAL A 626 52.28 41.33 9.26
C VAL A 626 53.40 40.85 10.17
N ASN A 627 53.26 39.66 10.75
CA ASN A 627 54.20 39.08 11.70
C ASN A 627 54.34 37.56 11.45
N PRO A 628 55.01 37.14 10.36
CA PRO A 628 55.20 35.73 10.07
C PRO A 628 56.31 35.15 10.94
N ASP A 629 56.09 33.97 11.51
CA ASP A 629 57.20 33.13 11.99
C ASP A 629 57.65 32.23 10.83
N THR A 630 58.95 32.13 10.61
CA THR A 630 59.48 31.41 9.46
C THR A 630 60.83 30.77 9.75
N GLU A 631 60.92 29.47 9.52
CA GLU A 631 62.16 28.73 9.58
C GLU A 631 62.81 28.52 8.19
N LYS A 632 64.10 28.14 8.23
CA LYS A 632 65.01 27.70 7.15
C LYS A 632 64.51 27.84 5.69
N ASN A 633 65.16 28.75 4.96
CA ASN A 633 64.97 29.04 3.53
C ASN A 633 63.58 29.61 3.16
N ALA A 634 62.83 30.14 4.13
CA ALA A 634 61.65 30.94 3.82
C ALA A 634 62.01 32.32 3.24
N ASN A 635 61.07 32.90 2.48
CA ASN A 635 61.15 34.26 1.96
C ASN A 635 59.89 35.05 2.36
N VAL A 636 60.08 36.28 2.83
CA VAL A 636 58.99 37.17 3.28
C VAL A 636 59.12 38.50 2.54
N ASN A 637 58.10 38.87 1.76
CA ASN A 637 58.09 40.10 0.96
C ASN A 637 56.69 40.76 1.02
N PRO A 638 56.41 41.58 2.04
CA PRO A 638 55.12 42.23 2.19
C PRO A 638 55.10 43.56 1.42
N ASP A 639 54.23 43.66 0.41
CA ASP A 639 53.91 44.95 -0.18
C ASP A 639 52.88 45.66 0.74
N THR A 640 53.28 46.83 1.26
CA THR A 640 52.51 47.59 2.25
C THR A 640 52.52 49.08 1.93
N GLU A 641 51.34 49.64 1.63
CA GLU A 641 51.19 51.08 1.42
C GLU A 641 51.41 51.85 2.74
N LYS A 642 52.60 52.44 2.92
CA LYS A 642 52.92 53.26 4.10
C LYS A 642 52.10 54.55 4.14
N ASN A 643 51.11 54.60 5.04
CA ASN A 643 50.49 55.85 5.46
C ASN A 643 51.50 56.75 6.22
N GLU A 644 51.81 57.92 5.67
CA GLU A 644 52.62 58.93 6.35
C GLU A 644 51.92 59.49 7.60
N LYS A 645 52.35 59.06 8.81
CA LYS A 645 52.29 59.87 10.05
C LYS A 645 53.12 59.33 11.23
N GLY A 646 54.43 59.56 11.14
CA GLY A 646 55.24 60.08 12.24
C GLY A 646 55.50 59.23 13.50
N SER A 647 56.63 58.53 13.52
CA SER A 647 57.66 58.69 14.57
C SER A 647 59.00 58.08 14.13
N GLU A 648 60.08 58.85 14.24
CA GLU A 648 61.46 58.40 13.95
C GLU A 648 61.94 57.37 14.99
N LEU A 649 62.72 56.36 14.55
CA LEU A 649 63.98 55.94 15.21
C LEU A 649 64.77 54.94 14.36
N ASP A 650 66.10 55.01 14.50
CA ASP A 650 67.12 54.30 13.70
C ASP A 650 66.96 52.77 13.63
N GLN A 651 67.27 52.21 12.45
CA GLN A 651 68.10 51.00 12.37
C GLN A 651 69.20 51.16 11.30
N ASP A 652 70.44 50.98 11.75
CA ASP A 652 71.67 50.96 10.95
C ASP A 652 71.94 49.52 10.39
N VAL A 653 73.06 49.32 9.68
CA VAL A 653 73.59 48.04 9.15
C VAL A 653 72.74 47.45 7.99
N GLN A 654 73.25 46.95 6.85
CA GLN A 654 74.57 46.40 6.49
C GLN A 654 75.10 46.92 5.14
N ARG A 655 76.43 47.06 5.03
CA ARG A 655 77.12 47.21 3.74
C ARG A 655 77.21 45.87 3.00
N THR A 656 76.88 45.86 1.72
CA THR A 656 77.52 44.95 0.75
C THR A 656 78.27 45.75 -0.31
N SER A 657 79.31 45.16 -0.89
CA SER A 657 80.33 45.87 -1.68
C SER A 657 80.43 45.38 -3.12
N LYS A 658 80.83 46.31 -4.01
CA LYS A 658 81.16 46.24 -5.47
C LYS A 658 80.18 47.08 -6.29
N GLY A 659 80.59 48.04 -7.13
CA GLY A 659 81.93 48.60 -7.32
C GLY A 659 82.02 49.44 -8.62
N SER A 660 83.23 49.93 -8.91
CA SER A 660 83.68 50.50 -10.19
C SER A 660 83.53 52.01 -10.48
N ALA A 661 84.72 52.64 -10.53
CA ALA A 661 85.19 53.61 -11.53
C ALA A 661 84.59 55.03 -11.64
N GLY A 662 85.47 56.03 -11.43
CA GLY A 662 85.34 57.36 -12.06
C GLY A 662 86.09 58.50 -11.36
N GLY A 663 87.24 58.93 -11.91
CA GLY A 663 87.80 60.26 -11.63
C GLY A 663 88.93 60.36 -10.58
N ARG A 664 90.19 60.26 -11.03
CA ARG A 664 91.35 60.87 -10.35
C ARG A 664 91.48 62.34 -10.77
N PRO A 665 92.04 63.19 -9.91
CA PRO A 665 93.38 63.73 -10.20
C PRO A 665 94.35 63.44 -9.04
N GLY A 666 95.67 63.43 -9.21
CA GLY A 666 96.47 64.03 -10.29
C GLY A 666 97.44 65.01 -9.66
N ASN A 667 98.60 64.51 -9.23
CA ASN A 667 99.50 65.22 -8.32
C ASN A 667 100.18 66.44 -8.96
N TRP A 668 100.46 67.45 -8.14
CA TRP A 668 101.13 68.70 -8.53
C TRP A 668 102.60 68.51 -8.96
N LEU A 669 103.07 69.42 -9.82
CA LEU A 669 104.47 69.82 -9.88
C LEU A 669 104.59 71.32 -10.24
N VAL A 670 105.63 71.98 -9.70
CA VAL A 670 106.20 73.30 -10.09
C VAL A 670 105.67 74.57 -9.38
N LEU A 671 106.39 74.89 -8.29
CA LEU A 671 106.89 76.21 -7.85
C LEU A 671 105.98 77.34 -7.28
N THR A 672 106.44 77.84 -6.12
CA THR A 672 106.27 79.19 -5.52
C THR A 672 104.96 79.56 -4.79
N VAL A 673 104.86 79.18 -3.51
CA VAL A 673 104.80 80.07 -2.31
C VAL A 673 104.79 79.18 -1.04
N LEU A 674 105.46 79.62 0.03
CA LEU A 674 105.68 78.90 1.31
C LEU A 674 104.68 79.34 2.41
N PHE A 675 104.35 78.63 3.50
CA PHE A 675 104.49 77.22 3.98
C PHE A 675 103.83 77.14 5.40
N LEU A 676 103.45 75.95 5.90
CA LEU A 676 103.06 75.56 7.30
C LEU A 676 101.60 75.88 7.72
N GLN A 677 100.83 75.01 8.41
CA GLN A 677 101.09 73.65 8.94
C GLN A 677 99.80 72.89 9.38
N VAL A 678 99.73 71.55 9.18
CA VAL A 678 99.34 70.48 10.16
C VAL A 678 97.90 70.47 10.76
N LEU A 679 97.17 69.36 11.05
CA LEU A 679 97.30 67.87 10.96
C LEU A 679 95.87 67.29 10.75
N TRP A 680 95.63 66.42 9.76
CA TRP A 680 95.47 64.95 9.84
C TRP A 680 94.04 64.42 10.11
N TYR A 681 93.80 63.20 9.64
CA TYR A 681 92.48 62.63 9.31
C TYR A 681 92.56 61.10 9.44
N LEU A 682 91.43 60.46 9.82
CA LEU A 682 91.22 59.00 9.99
C LEU A 682 92.05 58.32 11.10
#